data_AF-A0AAD9QUA0-F1
#
_entry.id   AF-A0AAD9QUA0-F1
#
_cell.length_a   1.000
_cell.length_b   1.000
_cell.length_c   1.000
_cell.angle_alpha   90.00
_cell.angle_beta   90.00
_cell.angle_gamma   90.00
#
_symmetry.space_group_name_H-M   'P 1'
#
loop_
_entity.id
_entity.type
_entity.pdbx_description
1 polymer ?
#
loop_
_entity_poly.entity_id
_entity_poly.type
_entity_poly.pdbx_seq_one_letter_code
_entity_poly.pdbx_strand_id
1 'polypeptide(L)'
;MNASSPAHAYQKISEVQREHGQKLIHEELQPRPGDIVLDLGCGTGELSAYIAELVAENGKVLGVDPDSERIKLAQSAHKGIKNLTFVEGSTSHFPNLGSGNFDLIYSNHVLHWVFNKPEAFKNMFCSLKPGGIIKLNYSDHLPPNIECVFRELNAENYDVILKMFDFQKRSVIEEMCRNAGFDVIKSYDLFFGDVVHKNVDSLLFSFWAATNGVFDPNLATDEIRRSFCDRHSDSEGEVGGIRLRRTEMDFYTHAYQKISEVQREHGKKLIHEELQPRPGDIVLDLGCGTGELSAYIAELVAENGKVLGVDPDSERIKLAQSAHKGIKNLTFVEGSTSHFPNLGSENFDLIYSNHVLHWVFNKPEAFKNMFCSLKPGGMMTLSYSDHLPPIVECVFRELNAENYDVILKMYDFQKRSVIEEMCRNAGFDVIKSYDLRTGDFVQKNVDSLLCVFWATTNGVFDLNLATDEIRRSFCDRHSDSEGEVGGIRLRRTEMDFYTHRLLLTERDTPIPIMNASSPAHAYQKISEVQREHGKKLIHEELQPRPGDIVLDLGCGTGELSAYIAELVAENGKVLGVDPDSERIKLAQSAHKGIKNLTFGEGSTSHFPNLGSENFDLIYSNHVLHRVFNKPEALSNIFSSLKPGGKVNLVYESGDGVLLFLWATTNGVFDRKHVTDERLRSFCNRHSDLQGKAGGIRLRTTENDFYSVTIAKKPAHS
;
A
#
# COMPACT_ATOMS: atom_id res chain seq x y z
N MET A 1 13.00 -43.85 -7.10
CA MET A 1 12.09 -44.26 -6.01
C MET A 1 12.64 -45.48 -5.25
N ASN A 2 13.89 -45.45 -4.76
CA ASN A 2 14.51 -46.59 -4.04
C ASN A 2 15.03 -46.14 -2.66
N ALA A 3 14.12 -45.86 -1.72
CA ALA A 3 14.46 -45.83 -0.30
C ALA A 3 13.68 -46.92 0.40
N SER A 4 14.36 -47.68 1.26
CA SER A 4 13.79 -48.83 1.96
C SER A 4 12.93 -48.46 3.17
N SER A 5 13.03 -47.22 3.68
CA SER A 5 12.22 -46.70 4.80
C SER A 5 12.11 -45.17 4.79
N PRO A 6 11.15 -44.57 5.54
CA PRO A 6 11.04 -43.12 5.71
C PRO A 6 12.34 -42.46 6.20
N ALA A 7 13.11 -43.15 7.05
CA ALA A 7 14.39 -42.65 7.56
C ALA A 7 15.46 -42.51 6.43
N HIS A 8 15.54 -43.49 5.52
CA HIS A 8 16.42 -43.41 4.34
C HIS A 8 15.98 -42.32 3.36
N ALA A 9 14.68 -42.06 3.28
CA ALA A 9 14.14 -40.97 2.48
C ALA A 9 14.51 -39.61 3.07
N TYR A 10 14.34 -39.45 4.39
CA TYR A 10 14.67 -38.23 5.14
C TYR A 10 16.13 -37.80 4.95
N GLN A 11 17.08 -38.74 4.98
CA GLN A 11 18.50 -38.45 4.76
C GLN A 11 18.77 -37.83 3.37
N LYS A 12 17.99 -38.19 2.33
CA LYS A 12 18.19 -37.71 0.95
C LYS A 12 17.55 -36.35 0.66
N ILE A 13 16.54 -35.95 1.45
CA ILE A 13 15.70 -34.79 1.16
C ILE A 13 15.93 -33.61 2.12
N SER A 14 16.69 -33.82 3.20
CA SER A 14 16.89 -32.84 4.29
C SER A 14 17.89 -31.73 3.95
N GLU A 15 18.28 -31.57 2.67
CA GLU A 15 19.27 -30.60 2.20
C GLU A 15 18.88 -29.16 2.57
N VAL A 16 17.61 -28.79 2.38
CA VAL A 16 17.10 -27.45 2.72
C VAL A 16 17.10 -27.21 4.23
N GLN A 17 16.68 -28.20 5.03
CA GLN A 17 16.75 -28.10 6.50
C GLN A 17 18.20 -28.02 6.99
N ARG A 18 19.13 -28.68 6.30
CA ARG A 18 20.56 -28.67 6.58
C ARG A 18 21.18 -27.31 6.31
N GLU A 19 21.00 -26.73 5.13
CA GLU A 19 21.58 -25.42 4.79
C GLU A 19 21.10 -24.30 5.72
N HIS A 20 19.80 -24.23 5.98
CA HIS A 20 19.24 -23.25 6.92
C HIS A 20 19.72 -23.50 8.36
N GLY A 21 19.75 -24.77 8.78
CA GLY A 21 20.26 -25.13 10.10
C GLY A 21 21.72 -24.72 10.29
N GLN A 22 22.58 -24.95 9.30
CA GLN A 22 23.97 -24.53 9.32
C GLN A 22 24.12 -23.01 9.45
N LYS A 23 23.28 -22.23 8.76
CA LYS A 23 23.24 -20.77 8.89
C LYS A 23 22.89 -20.34 10.31
N LEU A 24 21.83 -20.89 10.90
CA LEU A 24 21.43 -20.57 12.28
C LEU A 24 22.51 -20.94 13.29
N ILE A 25 23.17 -22.08 13.08
CA ILE A 25 24.29 -22.51 13.92
C ILE A 25 25.45 -21.52 13.83
N HIS A 26 25.83 -21.13 12.62
CA HIS A 26 27.00 -20.27 12.38
C HIS A 26 26.75 -18.81 12.80
N GLU A 27 25.58 -18.25 12.49
CA GLU A 27 25.30 -16.84 12.73
C GLU A 27 24.82 -16.58 14.16
N GLU A 28 24.11 -17.52 14.77
CA GLU A 28 23.39 -17.26 16.03
C GLU A 28 23.75 -18.17 17.19
N LEU A 29 23.85 -19.49 16.99
CA LEU A 29 24.25 -20.39 18.08
C LEU A 29 25.73 -20.20 18.44
N GLN A 30 26.58 -20.02 17.42
CA GLN A 30 28.02 -19.79 17.50
C GLN A 30 28.77 -20.74 18.46
N PRO A 31 28.71 -22.08 18.25
CA PRO A 31 29.48 -23.02 19.06
C PRO A 31 30.97 -22.71 19.01
N ARG A 32 31.65 -22.86 20.15
CA ARG A 32 33.08 -22.60 20.32
C ARG A 32 33.84 -23.90 20.52
N PRO A 33 35.14 -23.94 20.17
CA PRO A 33 36.01 -25.06 20.49
C PRO A 33 35.95 -25.41 21.98
N GLY A 34 35.57 -26.65 22.31
CA GLY A 34 35.42 -27.14 23.68
C GLY A 34 34.00 -27.17 24.22
N ASP A 35 33.01 -26.58 23.54
CA ASP A 35 31.62 -26.59 24.01
C ASP A 35 31.04 -28.01 24.00
N ILE A 36 30.16 -28.29 24.97
CA ILE A 36 29.36 -29.50 25.08
C ILE A 36 27.94 -29.18 24.60
N VAL A 37 27.55 -29.71 23.45
CA VAL A 37 26.31 -29.37 22.76
C VAL A 37 25.35 -30.56 22.74
N LEU A 38 24.08 -30.29 23.02
CA LEU A 38 22.97 -31.23 22.82
C LEU A 38 22.17 -30.83 21.58
N ASP A 39 21.98 -31.76 20.64
CA ASP A 39 21.12 -31.59 19.47
C ASP A 39 19.84 -32.43 19.64
N LEU A 40 18.73 -31.77 19.97
CA LEU A 40 17.44 -32.41 20.25
C LEU A 40 16.60 -32.51 18.98
N GLY A 41 16.31 -33.74 18.57
CA GLY A 41 15.69 -34.13 17.31
C GLY A 41 16.69 -34.10 16.15
N CYS A 42 17.83 -34.77 16.33
CA CYS A 42 18.96 -34.71 15.40
C CYS A 42 18.71 -35.39 14.05
N GLY A 43 17.63 -36.17 13.91
CA GLY A 43 17.35 -36.95 12.71
C GLY A 43 18.51 -37.88 12.34
N THR A 44 18.96 -37.79 11.08
CA THR A 44 20.11 -38.58 10.58
C THR A 44 21.48 -37.95 10.90
N GLY A 45 21.54 -36.89 11.69
CA GLY A 45 22.78 -36.42 12.33
C GLY A 45 23.66 -35.43 11.56
N GLU A 46 23.23 -34.95 10.39
CA GLU A 46 24.02 -34.05 9.53
C GLU A 46 24.38 -32.72 10.23
N LEU A 47 23.42 -32.09 10.93
CA LEU A 47 23.68 -30.84 11.68
C LEU A 47 24.52 -31.11 12.93
N SER A 48 24.32 -32.25 13.59
CA SER A 48 25.14 -32.64 14.75
C SER A 48 26.60 -32.85 14.34
N ALA A 49 26.85 -33.43 13.16
CA ALA A 49 28.19 -33.56 12.59
C ALA A 49 28.82 -32.19 12.30
N TYR A 50 28.06 -31.27 11.72
CA TYR A 50 28.53 -29.90 11.50
C TYR A 50 28.88 -29.18 12.81
N ILE A 51 28.03 -29.30 13.85
CA ILE A 51 28.34 -28.74 15.18
C ILE A 51 29.62 -29.39 15.75
N ALA A 52 29.81 -30.69 15.56
CA ALA A 52 30.98 -31.42 16.05
C ALA A 52 32.28 -30.90 15.43
N GLU A 53 32.27 -30.45 14.18
CA GLU A 53 33.42 -29.77 13.55
C GLU A 53 33.71 -28.42 14.23
N LEU A 54 32.68 -27.62 14.51
CA LEU A 54 32.83 -26.27 15.10
C LEU A 54 33.35 -26.30 16.54
N VAL A 55 32.93 -27.30 17.34
CA VAL A 55 33.39 -27.44 18.73
C VAL A 55 34.76 -28.11 18.85
N ALA A 56 35.38 -28.50 17.73
CA ALA A 56 36.69 -29.13 17.63
C ALA A 56 36.86 -30.40 18.50
N GLU A 57 38.04 -31.01 18.47
CA GLU A 57 38.31 -32.30 19.14
C GLU A 57 38.14 -32.27 20.67
N ASN A 58 38.21 -31.09 21.28
CA ASN A 58 38.03 -30.90 22.72
C ASN A 58 36.57 -30.66 23.14
N GLY A 59 35.67 -30.36 22.21
CA GLY A 59 34.23 -30.26 22.46
C GLY A 59 33.53 -31.62 22.37
N LYS A 60 32.22 -31.65 22.64
CA LYS A 60 31.40 -32.86 22.53
C LYS A 60 30.00 -32.54 22.01
N VAL A 61 29.45 -33.39 21.15
CA VAL A 61 28.09 -33.27 20.65
C VAL A 61 27.31 -34.56 20.93
N LEU A 62 26.12 -34.41 21.53
CA LEU A 62 25.16 -35.49 21.71
C LEU A 62 23.92 -35.22 20.84
N GLY A 63 23.72 -36.02 19.79
CA GLY A 63 22.49 -36.03 19.01
C GLY A 63 21.47 -36.99 19.59
N VAL A 64 20.23 -36.52 19.75
CA VAL A 64 19.11 -37.29 20.30
C VAL A 64 17.95 -37.26 19.31
N ASP A 65 17.36 -38.41 18.99
CA ASP A 65 16.15 -38.51 18.17
C ASP A 65 15.30 -39.71 18.64
N PRO A 66 13.96 -39.62 18.65
CA PRO A 66 13.11 -40.72 19.10
C PRO A 66 13.03 -41.87 18.08
N ASP A 67 13.43 -41.66 16.83
CA ASP A 67 13.37 -42.68 15.79
C ASP A 67 14.65 -43.54 15.76
N SER A 68 14.51 -44.80 16.16
CA SER A 68 15.64 -45.75 16.22
C SER A 68 16.29 -46.03 14.87
N GLU A 69 15.58 -45.89 13.73
CA GLU A 69 16.18 -46.05 12.40
C GLU A 69 17.01 -44.84 12.02
N ARG A 70 16.53 -43.62 12.30
CA ARG A 70 17.29 -42.39 12.06
C ARG A 70 18.58 -42.38 12.86
N ILE A 71 18.55 -42.82 14.11
CA ILE A 71 19.76 -42.95 14.95
C ILE A 71 20.74 -43.98 14.38
N LYS A 72 20.27 -45.14 13.91
CA LYS A 72 21.16 -46.14 13.26
C LYS A 72 21.82 -45.57 12.00
N LEU A 73 21.09 -44.79 11.21
CA LEU A 73 21.62 -44.11 10.04
C LEU A 73 22.65 -43.05 10.43
N ALA A 74 22.37 -42.22 11.45
CA ALA A 74 23.29 -41.21 11.96
C ALA A 74 24.60 -41.83 12.46
N GLN A 75 24.51 -42.90 13.27
CA GLN A 75 25.67 -43.64 13.77
C GLN A 75 26.50 -44.26 12.64
N SER A 76 25.84 -44.74 11.58
CA SER A 76 26.52 -45.34 10.43
C SER A 76 27.20 -44.29 9.56
N ALA A 77 26.53 -43.17 9.27
CA ALA A 77 27.01 -42.09 8.41
C ALA A 77 28.18 -41.33 9.02
N HIS A 78 28.20 -41.15 10.35
CA HIS A 78 29.15 -40.27 11.03
C HIS A 78 30.11 -41.01 11.99
N LYS A 79 30.28 -42.33 11.83
CA LYS A 79 31.12 -43.18 12.70
C LYS A 79 32.57 -42.69 12.90
N GLY A 80 33.10 -41.90 11.96
CA GLY A 80 34.47 -41.36 12.02
C GLY A 80 34.65 -40.16 12.95
N ILE A 81 33.57 -39.51 13.39
CA ILE A 81 33.63 -38.27 14.16
C ILE A 81 33.70 -38.62 15.66
N LYS A 82 34.89 -38.46 16.26
CA LYS A 82 35.19 -38.97 17.62
C LYS A 82 34.46 -38.24 18.75
N ASN A 83 34.16 -36.95 18.54
CA ASN A 83 33.52 -36.08 19.52
C ASN A 83 31.98 -36.01 19.35
N LEU A 84 31.40 -36.89 18.53
CA LEU A 84 29.97 -36.95 18.25
C LEU A 84 29.38 -38.30 18.69
N THR A 85 28.25 -38.28 19.37
CA THR A 85 27.51 -39.48 19.79
C THR A 85 26.03 -39.31 19.50
N PHE A 86 25.37 -40.40 19.11
CA PHE A 86 23.94 -40.42 18.82
C PHE A 86 23.23 -41.46 19.69
N VAL A 87 22.06 -41.09 20.22
CA VAL A 87 21.26 -41.93 21.11
C VAL A 87 19.78 -41.80 20.80
N GLU A 88 19.05 -42.90 20.98
CA GLU A 88 17.59 -42.89 20.94
C GLU A 88 17.05 -42.20 22.21
N GLY A 89 16.20 -41.19 22.02
CA GLY A 89 15.61 -40.42 23.12
C GLY A 89 14.68 -39.31 22.65
N SER A 90 14.05 -38.62 23.57
CA SER A 90 13.11 -37.52 23.32
C SER A 90 13.44 -36.32 24.20
N THR A 91 12.71 -35.21 24.05
CA THR A 91 12.85 -34.03 24.93
C THR A 91 12.47 -34.31 26.40
N SER A 92 11.76 -35.41 26.68
CA SER A 92 11.44 -35.88 28.02
C SER A 92 12.38 -36.99 28.54
N HIS A 93 13.22 -37.55 27.67
CA HIS A 93 14.12 -38.63 28.05
C HIS A 93 15.37 -38.67 27.17
N PHE A 94 16.51 -38.26 27.71
CA PHE A 94 17.81 -38.39 27.05
C PHE A 94 18.94 -38.61 28.07
N PRO A 95 20.10 -39.16 27.65
CA PRO A 95 21.24 -39.36 28.54
C PRO A 95 21.69 -38.06 29.20
N ASN A 96 21.93 -38.12 30.51
CA ASN A 96 22.34 -36.96 31.32
C ASN A 96 21.30 -35.83 31.38
N LEU A 97 20.01 -36.14 31.19
CA LEU A 97 18.92 -35.20 31.46
C LEU A 97 19.00 -34.67 32.89
N GLY A 98 18.95 -33.35 33.04
CA GLY A 98 19.04 -32.67 34.34
C GLY A 98 20.45 -32.62 34.94
N SER A 99 21.48 -32.98 34.17
CA SER A 99 22.86 -33.04 34.68
C SER A 99 23.58 -31.69 34.79
N GLY A 100 23.02 -30.62 34.22
CA GLY A 100 23.65 -29.30 34.18
C GLY A 100 24.99 -29.25 33.45
N ASN A 101 25.21 -30.10 32.43
CA ASN A 101 26.51 -30.30 31.78
C ASN A 101 26.63 -29.74 30.36
N PHE A 102 25.55 -29.27 29.74
CA PHE A 102 25.59 -28.73 28.38
C PHE A 102 25.86 -27.23 28.39
N ASP A 103 26.74 -26.78 27.51
CA ASP A 103 26.96 -25.35 27.24
C ASP A 103 25.85 -24.82 26.33
N LEU A 104 25.45 -25.63 25.35
CA LEU A 104 24.49 -25.26 24.31
C LEU A 104 23.46 -26.38 24.09
N ILE A 105 22.20 -26.00 23.83
CA ILE A 105 21.18 -26.92 23.30
C ILE A 105 20.66 -26.34 21.98
N TYR A 106 20.67 -27.16 20.93
CA TYR A 106 20.15 -26.84 19.62
C TYR A 106 18.95 -27.73 19.29
N SER A 107 17.95 -27.17 18.62
CA SER A 107 16.83 -27.94 18.09
C SER A 107 16.24 -27.26 16.86
N ASN A 108 16.04 -28.02 15.78
CA ASN A 108 15.63 -27.50 14.48
C ASN A 108 14.43 -28.27 13.91
N HIS A 109 13.29 -27.61 13.78
CA HIS A 109 12.02 -28.17 13.30
C HIS A 109 11.48 -29.36 14.13
N VAL A 110 11.59 -29.28 15.47
CA VAL A 110 11.19 -30.36 16.38
C VAL A 110 10.03 -29.97 17.30
N LEU A 111 10.00 -28.72 17.77
CA LEU A 111 9.11 -28.33 18.87
C LEU A 111 7.61 -28.48 18.55
N HIS A 112 7.21 -28.37 17.28
CA HIS A 112 5.83 -28.59 16.83
C HIS A 112 5.39 -30.06 16.91
N TRP A 113 6.29 -31.01 17.12
CA TRP A 113 5.97 -32.42 17.39
C TRP A 113 5.89 -32.75 18.89
N VAL A 114 6.27 -31.80 19.75
CA VAL A 114 6.37 -32.01 21.21
C VAL A 114 5.10 -31.54 21.89
N PHE A 115 4.29 -32.44 22.45
CA PHE A 115 3.04 -32.08 23.14
C PHE A 115 3.28 -31.48 24.53
N ASN A 116 4.17 -32.09 25.34
CA ASN A 116 4.46 -31.56 26.68
C ASN A 116 5.61 -30.55 26.66
N LYS A 117 5.40 -29.41 26.00
CA LYS A 117 6.42 -28.35 25.89
C LYS A 117 6.89 -27.79 27.24
N PRO A 118 6.02 -27.53 28.23
CA PRO A 118 6.48 -27.03 29.53
C PRO A 118 7.50 -27.95 30.20
N GLU A 119 7.27 -29.27 30.16
CA GLU A 119 8.24 -30.25 30.66
C GLU A 119 9.52 -30.28 29.83
N ALA A 120 9.41 -30.21 28.49
CA ALA A 120 10.56 -30.16 27.60
C ALA A 120 11.47 -28.95 27.90
N PHE A 121 10.91 -27.75 28.07
CA PHE A 121 11.68 -26.56 28.43
C PHE A 121 12.33 -26.68 29.81
N LYS A 122 11.60 -27.23 30.80
CA LYS A 122 12.17 -27.50 32.12
C LYS A 122 13.36 -28.46 32.04
N ASN A 123 13.26 -29.52 31.23
CA ASN A 123 14.34 -30.49 31.04
C ASN A 123 15.53 -29.87 30.32
N MET A 124 15.30 -29.04 29.30
CA MET A 124 16.35 -28.26 28.64
C MET A 124 17.08 -27.36 29.65
N PHE A 125 16.33 -26.61 30.46
CA PHE A 125 16.89 -25.69 31.47
C PHE A 125 17.77 -26.43 32.48
N CYS A 126 17.26 -27.50 33.08
CA CYS A 126 18.02 -28.30 34.08
C CYS A 126 19.25 -29.01 33.49
N SER A 127 19.34 -29.14 32.16
CA SER A 127 20.46 -29.83 31.50
C SER A 127 21.60 -28.88 31.13
N LEU A 128 21.36 -27.56 31.13
CA LEU A 128 22.37 -26.55 30.86
C LEU A 128 23.22 -26.21 32.09
N LYS A 129 24.48 -25.86 31.84
CA LYS A 129 25.32 -25.17 32.82
C LYS A 129 24.75 -23.77 33.11
N PRO A 130 25.08 -23.15 34.26
CA PRO A 130 24.80 -21.74 34.48
C PRO A 130 25.35 -20.87 33.34
N GLY A 131 24.48 -20.08 32.70
CA GLY A 131 24.83 -19.25 31.55
C GLY A 131 24.79 -19.96 30.19
N GLY A 132 24.38 -21.22 30.13
CA GLY A 132 24.19 -21.95 28.88
C GLY A 132 23.03 -21.42 28.03
N ILE A 133 23.06 -21.71 26.74
CA ILE A 133 22.14 -21.11 25.75
C ILE A 133 21.33 -22.20 25.03
N ILE A 134 20.05 -21.92 24.77
CA ILE A 134 19.25 -22.72 23.83
C ILE A 134 19.03 -21.94 22.53
N LYS A 135 19.06 -22.65 21.39
CA LYS A 135 18.63 -22.13 20.09
C LYS A 135 17.60 -23.08 19.49
N LEU A 136 16.41 -22.54 19.25
CA LEU A 136 15.25 -23.29 18.77
C LEU A 136 14.76 -22.68 17.46
N ASN A 137 14.47 -23.54 16.49
CA ASN A 137 13.76 -23.19 15.27
C ASN A 137 12.55 -24.13 15.13
N TYR A 138 11.36 -23.57 14.93
CA TYR A 138 10.09 -24.32 14.88
C TYR A 138 9.02 -23.57 14.10
N SER A 139 7.97 -24.28 13.71
CA SER A 139 6.77 -23.71 13.08
C SER A 139 5.69 -23.50 14.14
N ASP A 140 4.99 -22.37 14.08
CA ASP A 140 3.87 -22.02 14.98
C ASP A 140 2.48 -22.23 14.36
N HIS A 141 2.44 -22.68 13.10
CA HIS A 141 1.25 -23.13 12.39
C HIS A 141 1.65 -24.05 11.23
N LEU A 142 0.66 -24.73 10.64
CA LEU A 142 0.82 -25.44 9.39
C LEU A 142 0.62 -24.45 8.23
N PRO A 143 1.60 -24.24 7.33
CA PRO A 143 1.42 -23.32 6.22
C PRO A 143 0.29 -23.79 5.27
N PRO A 144 -0.59 -22.92 4.75
CA PRO A 144 -1.74 -23.34 3.93
C PRO A 144 -1.35 -24.10 2.66
N ASN A 145 -0.20 -23.78 2.06
CA ASN A 145 0.36 -24.49 0.90
C ASN A 145 0.89 -25.88 1.22
N ILE A 146 1.16 -26.17 2.50
CA ILE A 146 1.52 -27.51 2.98
C ILE A 146 0.26 -28.27 3.39
N GLU A 147 -0.68 -27.59 4.04
CA GLU A 147 -1.99 -28.15 4.38
C GLU A 147 -2.75 -28.64 3.15
N CYS A 148 -2.71 -27.89 2.03
CA CYS A 148 -3.36 -28.32 0.79
C CYS A 148 -2.81 -29.65 0.27
N VAL A 149 -1.51 -29.91 0.44
CA VAL A 149 -0.90 -31.21 0.07
C VAL A 149 -1.53 -32.33 0.87
N PHE A 150 -1.69 -32.16 2.18
CA PHE A 150 -2.32 -33.16 3.03
C PHE A 150 -3.79 -33.35 2.69
N ARG A 151 -4.53 -32.25 2.49
CA ARG A 151 -5.96 -32.28 2.21
C ARG A 151 -6.27 -32.88 0.84
N GLU A 152 -5.46 -32.62 -0.17
CA GLU A 152 -5.74 -33.05 -1.55
C GLU A 152 -5.07 -34.37 -1.92
N LEU A 153 -3.82 -34.58 -1.50
CA LEU A 153 -3.05 -35.79 -1.84
C LEU A 153 -3.16 -36.89 -0.76
N ASN A 154 -3.71 -36.60 0.42
CA ASN A 154 -3.82 -37.54 1.53
C ASN A 154 -5.07 -37.31 2.39
N ALA A 155 -6.19 -36.95 1.77
CA ALA A 155 -7.45 -36.58 2.44
C ALA A 155 -7.85 -37.56 3.56
N GLU A 156 -7.65 -38.86 3.33
CA GLU A 156 -8.02 -39.93 4.27
C GLU A 156 -7.16 -39.91 5.55
N ASN A 157 -5.90 -39.48 5.46
CA ASN A 157 -4.98 -39.36 6.60
C ASN A 157 -4.91 -37.93 7.15
N TYR A 158 -5.61 -36.98 6.54
CA TYR A 158 -5.52 -35.55 6.86
C TYR A 158 -5.68 -35.27 8.36
N ASP A 159 -6.76 -35.76 8.97
CA ASP A 159 -7.04 -35.54 10.40
C ASP A 159 -5.99 -36.19 11.32
N VAL A 160 -5.42 -37.32 10.89
CA VAL A 160 -4.38 -38.02 11.65
C VAL A 160 -3.07 -37.25 11.58
N ILE A 161 -2.70 -36.77 10.39
CA ILE A 161 -1.52 -35.94 10.16
C ILE A 161 -1.60 -34.66 10.97
N LEU A 162 -2.74 -33.96 10.96
CA LEU A 162 -2.93 -32.74 11.76
C LEU A 162 -2.72 -32.97 13.25
N LYS A 163 -3.21 -34.11 13.77
CA LYS A 163 -3.05 -34.48 15.18
C LYS A 163 -1.62 -34.85 15.57
N MET A 164 -0.68 -34.93 14.62
CA MET A 164 0.74 -35.11 14.94
C MET A 164 1.41 -33.81 15.42
N PHE A 165 0.79 -32.67 15.14
CA PHE A 165 1.36 -31.35 15.44
C PHE A 165 0.69 -30.71 16.66
N ASP A 166 1.49 -30.09 17.51
CA ASP A 166 1.06 -29.18 18.56
C ASP A 166 1.72 -27.82 18.30
N PHE A 167 1.07 -27.01 17.47
CA PHE A 167 1.55 -25.68 17.10
C PHE A 167 1.28 -24.66 18.21
N GLN A 168 2.24 -23.80 18.49
CA GLN A 168 2.11 -22.77 19.53
C GLN A 168 2.68 -21.44 19.05
N LYS A 169 1.93 -20.36 19.24
CA LYS A 169 2.35 -18.99 18.90
C LYS A 169 3.64 -18.62 19.62
N ARG A 170 4.45 -17.76 18.98
CA ARG A 170 5.73 -17.26 19.54
C ARG A 170 5.62 -16.75 20.97
N SER A 171 4.62 -15.91 21.26
CA SER A 171 4.41 -15.36 22.61
C SER A 171 4.21 -16.42 23.68
N VAL A 172 3.52 -17.53 23.35
CA VAL A 172 3.28 -18.64 24.26
C VAL A 172 4.57 -19.41 24.53
N ILE A 173 5.37 -19.65 23.49
CA ILE A 173 6.69 -20.29 23.64
C ILE A 173 7.64 -19.43 24.48
N GLU A 174 7.67 -18.12 24.26
CA GLU A 174 8.46 -17.20 25.08
C GLU A 174 8.06 -17.25 26.55
N GLU A 175 6.76 -17.30 26.84
CA GLU A 175 6.25 -17.45 28.20
C GLU A 175 6.67 -18.80 28.82
N MET A 176 6.55 -19.91 28.08
CA MET A 176 7.00 -21.22 28.54
C MET A 176 8.51 -21.24 28.83
N CYS A 177 9.33 -20.60 27.99
CA CYS A 177 10.77 -20.44 28.23
C CYS A 177 11.03 -19.67 29.53
N ARG A 178 10.37 -18.51 29.73
CA ARG A 178 10.51 -17.71 30.96
C ARG A 178 10.09 -18.50 32.21
N ASN A 179 8.98 -19.23 32.12
CA ASN A 179 8.48 -20.07 33.22
C ASN A 179 9.43 -21.23 33.56
N ALA A 180 10.18 -21.74 32.58
CA ALA A 180 11.23 -22.73 32.81
C ALA A 180 12.52 -22.16 33.41
N GLY A 181 12.68 -20.83 33.43
CA GLY A 181 13.84 -20.12 33.99
C GLY A 181 14.74 -19.45 32.96
N PHE A 182 14.39 -19.45 31.67
CA PHE A 182 15.18 -18.81 30.63
C PHE A 182 14.91 -17.30 30.49
N ASP A 183 15.96 -16.54 30.24
CA ASP A 183 15.84 -15.19 29.69
C ASP A 183 15.78 -15.25 28.16
N VAL A 184 14.69 -14.75 27.58
CA VAL A 184 14.53 -14.69 26.12
C VAL A 184 15.35 -13.52 25.57
N ILE A 185 16.57 -13.80 25.10
CA ILE A 185 17.51 -12.80 24.58
C ILE A 185 17.21 -12.35 23.14
N LYS A 186 16.62 -13.23 22.32
CA LYS A 186 16.31 -12.98 20.90
C LYS A 186 15.19 -13.91 20.45
N SER A 187 14.14 -13.37 19.85
CA SER A 187 12.96 -14.09 19.34
C SER A 187 12.39 -13.30 18.16
N TYR A 188 12.24 -13.95 17.00
CA TYR A 188 11.81 -13.30 15.76
C TYR A 188 11.29 -14.36 14.79
N ASP A 189 10.47 -13.95 13.83
CA ASP A 189 9.89 -14.85 12.85
C ASP A 189 10.87 -15.04 11.68
N LEU A 190 11.01 -16.28 11.21
CA LEU A 190 11.84 -16.64 10.06
C LEU A 190 10.94 -16.88 8.84
N PHE A 191 11.18 -16.11 7.77
CA PHE A 191 10.52 -16.32 6.50
C PHE A 191 11.29 -17.34 5.67
N PHE A 192 10.71 -18.53 5.51
CA PHE A 192 11.16 -19.52 4.55
C PHE A 192 10.61 -19.18 3.16
N GLY A 193 11.48 -19.22 2.14
CA GLY A 193 11.12 -19.04 0.74
C GLY A 193 10.30 -20.22 0.18
N ASP A 194 10.00 -20.17 -1.12
CA ASP A 194 9.21 -21.20 -1.80
C ASP A 194 9.83 -22.60 -1.69
N VAL A 195 8.98 -23.59 -1.46
CA VAL A 195 9.40 -24.99 -1.52
C VAL A 195 9.15 -25.51 -2.94
N VAL A 196 10.24 -25.78 -3.66
CA VAL A 196 10.20 -26.30 -5.03
C VAL A 196 10.52 -27.79 -5.00
N HIS A 197 9.58 -28.60 -5.50
CA HIS A 197 9.80 -30.01 -5.75
C HIS A 197 9.93 -30.26 -7.26
N LYS A 198 10.85 -31.13 -7.65
CA LYS A 198 11.12 -31.44 -9.06
C LYS A 198 9.90 -32.00 -9.82
N ASN A 199 9.01 -32.68 -9.10
CA ASN A 199 7.76 -33.25 -9.61
C ASN A 199 6.89 -33.75 -8.44
N VAL A 200 5.67 -34.21 -8.76
CA VAL A 200 4.73 -34.77 -7.78
C VAL A 200 5.28 -35.96 -7.00
N ASP A 201 6.08 -36.82 -7.63
CA ASP A 201 6.63 -37.98 -6.94
C ASP A 201 7.67 -37.55 -5.88
N SER A 202 8.50 -36.56 -6.20
CA SER A 202 9.44 -35.98 -5.23
C SER A 202 8.72 -35.29 -4.07
N LEU A 203 7.57 -34.66 -4.34
CA LEU A 203 6.71 -34.04 -3.33
C LEU A 203 6.09 -35.10 -2.40
N LEU A 204 5.41 -36.10 -2.96
CA LEU A 204 4.77 -37.17 -2.20
C LEU A 204 5.79 -37.89 -1.32
N PHE A 205 6.97 -38.15 -1.89
CA PHE A 205 8.06 -38.83 -1.20
C PHE A 205 8.62 -38.01 -0.03
N SER A 206 8.71 -36.68 -0.15
CA SER A 206 9.16 -35.84 0.96
C SER A 206 8.17 -35.82 2.12
N PHE A 207 6.87 -35.80 1.84
CA PHE A 207 5.84 -35.78 2.88
C PHE A 207 5.68 -37.13 3.57
N TRP A 208 5.82 -38.24 2.83
CA TRP A 208 5.94 -39.58 3.42
C TRP A 208 7.10 -39.67 4.42
N ALA A 209 8.27 -39.16 4.05
CA ALA A 209 9.44 -39.15 4.93
C ALA A 209 9.26 -38.25 6.16
N ALA A 210 8.71 -37.05 5.98
CA ALA A 210 8.53 -36.06 7.04
C ALA A 210 7.51 -36.52 8.10
N THR A 211 6.45 -37.21 7.68
CA THR A 211 5.39 -37.73 8.56
C THR A 211 5.67 -39.14 9.09
N ASN A 212 6.90 -39.63 8.92
CA ASN A 212 7.31 -40.98 9.27
C ASN A 212 6.37 -42.09 8.74
N GLY A 213 5.88 -41.91 7.51
CA GLY A 213 5.04 -42.89 6.82
C GLY A 213 3.54 -42.74 7.03
N VAL A 214 3.06 -41.81 7.86
CA VAL A 214 1.62 -41.56 8.02
C VAL A 214 1.00 -40.99 6.75
N PHE A 215 1.71 -40.09 6.05
CA PHE A 215 1.33 -39.68 4.71
C PHE A 215 1.61 -40.80 3.72
N ASP A 216 0.58 -41.43 3.13
CA ASP A 216 0.74 -42.55 2.20
C ASP A 216 0.73 -42.08 0.73
N PRO A 217 1.88 -42.13 0.01
CA PRO A 217 1.95 -41.73 -1.41
C PRO A 217 1.01 -42.47 -2.36
N ASN A 218 0.51 -43.65 -1.95
CA ASN A 218 -0.37 -44.47 -2.78
C ASN A 218 -1.82 -43.96 -2.79
N LEU A 219 -2.21 -43.14 -1.80
CA LEU A 219 -3.55 -42.52 -1.77
C LEU A 219 -3.69 -41.40 -2.81
N ALA A 220 -2.57 -40.81 -3.23
CA ALA A 220 -2.53 -39.89 -4.37
C ALA A 220 -2.62 -40.70 -5.67
N THR A 221 -3.83 -41.03 -6.13
CA THR A 221 -4.05 -41.73 -7.40
C THR A 221 -3.58 -40.91 -8.61
N ASP A 222 -3.42 -41.53 -9.78
CA ASP A 222 -3.03 -40.83 -11.01
C ASP A 222 -3.98 -39.68 -11.40
N GLU A 223 -5.26 -39.79 -11.02
CA GLU A 223 -6.26 -38.74 -11.23
C GLU A 223 -6.04 -37.57 -10.26
N ILE A 224 -5.86 -37.85 -8.97
CA ILE A 224 -5.59 -36.86 -7.93
C ILE A 224 -4.28 -36.13 -8.22
N ARG A 225 -3.23 -36.86 -8.60
CA ARG A 225 -1.91 -36.31 -8.98
C ARG A 225 -2.03 -35.34 -10.15
N ARG A 226 -2.73 -35.72 -11.23
CA ARG A 226 -2.94 -34.84 -12.39
C ARG A 226 -3.71 -33.59 -12.00
N SER A 227 -4.83 -33.76 -11.28
CA SER A 227 -5.66 -32.66 -10.79
C SER A 227 -4.87 -31.67 -9.92
N PHE A 228 -4.00 -32.17 -9.05
CA PHE A 228 -3.12 -31.35 -8.21
C PHE A 228 -2.05 -30.63 -9.06
N CYS A 229 -1.38 -31.35 -9.98
CA CYS A 229 -0.40 -30.75 -10.88
C CYS A 229 -1.01 -29.66 -11.77
N ASP A 230 -2.22 -29.84 -12.30
CA ASP A 230 -2.89 -28.84 -13.12
C ASP A 230 -3.13 -27.52 -12.35
N ARG A 231 -3.31 -27.60 -11.03
CA ARG A 231 -3.47 -26.43 -10.15
C ARG A 231 -2.16 -25.81 -9.64
N HIS A 232 -1.09 -26.61 -9.55
CA HIS A 232 0.12 -26.24 -8.80
C HIS A 232 1.44 -26.38 -9.58
N SER A 233 1.39 -26.73 -10.88
CA SER A 233 2.57 -26.79 -11.74
C SER A 233 3.07 -25.39 -12.10
N ASP A 234 4.39 -25.23 -12.11
CA ASP A 234 5.04 -23.96 -12.41
C ASP A 234 5.33 -23.84 -13.91
N SER A 235 4.96 -22.72 -14.53
CA SER A 235 5.30 -22.40 -15.93
C SER A 235 6.60 -21.59 -16.05
N GLU A 236 7.14 -21.09 -14.93
CA GLU A 236 8.35 -20.25 -14.87
C GLU A 236 9.58 -20.99 -14.30
N GLY A 237 9.49 -22.31 -14.10
CA GLY A 237 10.54 -23.19 -13.58
C GLY A 237 10.88 -24.39 -14.49
N GLU A 238 11.60 -25.39 -13.97
CA GLU A 238 11.87 -26.66 -14.71
C GLU A 238 10.53 -27.26 -15.20
N VAL A 239 10.46 -27.61 -16.50
CA VAL A 239 9.27 -28.20 -17.12
C VAL A 239 8.85 -29.46 -16.34
N GLY A 240 7.70 -29.39 -15.65
CA GLY A 240 7.15 -30.47 -14.83
C GLY A 240 7.37 -30.35 -13.32
N GLY A 241 7.97 -29.26 -12.84
CA GLY A 241 8.15 -28.95 -11.42
C GLY A 241 6.85 -28.55 -10.69
N ILE A 242 6.76 -28.88 -9.40
CA ILE A 242 5.73 -28.37 -8.49
C ILE A 242 6.36 -27.33 -7.58
N ARG A 243 5.89 -26.09 -7.69
CA ARG A 243 6.24 -25.03 -6.74
C ARG A 243 5.08 -24.84 -5.78
N LEU A 244 5.26 -25.30 -4.53
CA LEU A 244 4.35 -24.97 -3.45
C LEU A 244 4.65 -23.54 -2.99
N ARG A 245 4.18 -22.59 -3.78
CA ARG A 245 4.29 -21.15 -3.48
C ARG A 245 3.72 -20.92 -2.09
N ARG A 246 4.47 -20.30 -1.19
CA ARG A 246 3.92 -19.94 0.11
C ARG A 246 2.87 -18.86 -0.16
N THR A 247 1.61 -19.18 0.10
CA THR A 247 0.44 -18.28 -0.06
C THR A 247 0.47 -17.09 0.90
N GLU A 248 1.54 -16.90 1.67
CA GLU A 248 1.73 -15.67 2.44
C GLU A 248 2.63 -14.70 1.70
N MET A 249 3.80 -15.11 1.18
CA MET A 249 4.79 -14.19 0.60
C MET A 249 4.55 -13.92 -0.88
N ASP A 250 4.12 -14.92 -1.66
CA ASP A 250 3.76 -14.74 -3.07
C ASP A 250 2.37 -14.11 -3.21
N PHE A 251 1.50 -14.33 -2.22
CA PHE A 251 0.25 -13.60 -2.04
C PHE A 251 0.50 -12.19 -1.50
N TYR A 252 1.46 -11.96 -0.60
CA TYR A 252 1.91 -10.61 -0.23
C TYR A 252 2.41 -9.89 -1.48
N THR A 253 3.28 -10.52 -2.26
CA THR A 253 3.90 -9.88 -3.42
C THR A 253 2.89 -9.68 -4.55
N HIS A 254 2.10 -10.70 -4.93
CA HIS A 254 1.10 -10.57 -5.99
C HIS A 254 -0.14 -9.78 -5.57
N ALA A 255 -0.60 -9.89 -4.32
CA ALA A 255 -1.69 -9.06 -3.83
C ALA A 255 -1.18 -7.64 -3.63
N TYR A 256 -0.10 -7.36 -2.90
CA TYR A 256 0.41 -5.99 -2.71
C TYR A 256 0.80 -5.34 -4.06
N GLN A 257 1.43 -6.05 -4.99
CA GLN A 257 1.71 -5.52 -6.35
C GLN A 257 0.43 -5.24 -7.16
N LYS A 258 -0.61 -6.08 -7.09
CA LYS A 258 -1.91 -5.84 -7.75
C LYS A 258 -2.76 -4.77 -7.05
N ILE A 259 -2.67 -4.68 -5.73
CA ILE A 259 -3.35 -3.70 -4.86
C ILE A 259 -2.70 -2.33 -4.99
N SER A 260 -1.39 -2.29 -5.28
CA SER A 260 -0.64 -1.07 -5.50
C SER A 260 -1.07 -0.33 -6.74
N GLU A 261 -1.87 -0.86 -7.68
CA GLU A 261 -2.14 -0.12 -8.92
C GLU A 261 -2.81 1.23 -8.63
N VAL A 262 -3.83 1.29 -7.79
CA VAL A 262 -4.50 2.57 -7.44
C VAL A 262 -3.58 3.47 -6.61
N GLN A 263 -2.91 2.93 -5.58
CA GLN A 263 -1.99 3.71 -4.73
C GLN A 263 -0.75 4.20 -5.49
N ARG A 264 -0.27 3.42 -6.47
CA ARG A 264 0.84 3.72 -7.38
C ARG A 264 0.42 4.76 -8.39
N GLU A 265 -0.75 4.64 -9.02
CA GLU A 265 -1.23 5.65 -9.97
C GLU A 265 -1.54 6.98 -9.25
N HIS A 266 -2.15 6.94 -8.06
CA HIS A 266 -2.35 8.12 -7.24
C HIS A 266 -1.02 8.72 -6.74
N GLY A 267 -0.07 7.86 -6.34
CA GLY A 267 1.26 8.27 -5.92
C GLY A 267 2.06 8.90 -7.05
N LYS A 268 2.03 8.32 -8.25
CA LYS A 268 2.63 8.91 -9.45
C LYS A 268 2.03 10.28 -9.78
N LYS A 269 0.71 10.43 -9.69
CA LYS A 269 0.07 11.74 -9.84
C LYS A 269 0.56 12.73 -8.79
N LEU A 270 0.63 12.32 -7.53
CA LEU A 270 1.18 13.15 -6.45
C LEU A 270 2.62 13.60 -6.74
N ILE A 271 3.45 12.69 -7.26
CA ILE A 271 4.83 12.97 -7.65
C ILE A 271 4.88 13.99 -8.80
N HIS A 272 4.07 13.83 -9.85
CA HIS A 272 4.09 14.72 -11.02
C HIS A 272 3.43 16.08 -10.78
N GLU A 273 2.35 16.11 -10.02
CA GLU A 273 1.55 17.31 -9.84
C GLU A 273 2.13 18.20 -8.74
N GLU A 274 2.60 17.59 -7.63
CA GLU A 274 2.97 18.32 -6.41
C GLU A 274 4.46 18.23 -6.07
N LEU A 275 5.06 17.03 -6.07
CA LEU A 275 6.48 16.86 -5.67
C LEU A 275 7.46 17.41 -6.71
N GLN A 276 7.22 17.13 -8.00
CA GLN A 276 7.99 17.55 -9.17
C GLN A 276 9.53 17.40 -9.02
N PRO A 277 10.04 16.17 -8.74
CA PRO A 277 11.46 15.93 -8.58
C PRO A 277 12.25 16.24 -9.86
N ARG A 278 13.46 16.76 -9.69
CA ARG A 278 14.37 17.16 -10.77
C ARG A 278 15.62 16.29 -10.78
N PRO A 279 16.31 16.18 -11.94
CA PRO A 279 17.61 15.54 -12.00
C PRO A 279 18.60 16.11 -10.98
N GLY A 280 19.13 15.27 -10.10
CA GLY A 280 20.06 15.65 -9.03
C GLY A 280 19.45 15.81 -7.63
N ASP A 281 18.13 15.82 -7.48
CA ASP A 281 17.50 15.96 -6.17
C ASP A 281 17.79 14.74 -5.28
N ILE A 282 17.93 15.00 -3.97
CA ILE A 282 18.03 13.99 -2.91
C ILE A 282 16.66 13.87 -2.25
N VAL A 283 16.00 12.74 -2.44
CA VAL A 283 14.61 12.51 -2.02
C VAL A 283 14.55 11.48 -0.91
N LEU A 284 13.76 11.76 0.11
CA LEU A 284 13.36 10.80 1.15
C LEU A 284 11.93 10.34 0.89
N ASP A 285 11.72 9.03 0.79
CA ASP A 285 10.40 8.40 0.71
C ASP A 285 10.08 7.72 2.06
N LEU A 286 9.23 8.37 2.87
CA LEU A 286 8.84 7.91 4.21
C LEU A 286 7.60 7.02 4.12
N GLY A 287 7.76 5.76 4.56
CA GLY A 287 6.80 4.67 4.39
C GLY A 287 6.82 4.13 2.96
N CYS A 288 8.00 3.78 2.45
CA CYS A 288 8.22 3.39 1.06
C CYS A 288 7.60 2.02 0.70
N GLY A 289 7.19 1.22 1.68
CA GLY A 289 6.68 -0.13 1.46
C GLY A 289 7.68 -0.98 0.69
N THR A 290 7.21 -1.64 -0.38
CA THR A 290 8.05 -2.47 -1.26
C THR A 290 8.87 -1.67 -2.29
N GLY A 291 8.85 -0.33 -2.25
CA GLY A 291 9.81 0.51 -2.97
C GLY A 291 9.45 0.90 -4.41
N GLU A 292 8.29 0.52 -4.92
CA GLU A 292 7.86 0.80 -6.31
C GLU A 292 7.86 2.29 -6.67
N LEU A 293 7.32 3.15 -5.78
CA LEU A 293 7.31 4.59 -6.00
C LEU A 293 8.69 5.22 -5.76
N SER A 294 9.50 4.67 -4.84
CA SER A 294 10.88 5.11 -4.64
C SER A 294 11.73 4.84 -5.88
N ALA A 295 11.56 3.68 -6.52
CA ALA A 295 12.18 3.34 -7.80
C ALA A 295 11.74 4.30 -8.91
N TYR A 296 10.45 4.64 -8.96
CA TYR A 296 9.94 5.62 -9.91
C TYR A 296 10.54 7.02 -9.71
N ILE A 297 10.64 7.48 -8.45
CA ILE A 297 11.30 8.75 -8.12
C ILE A 297 12.79 8.69 -8.51
N ALA A 298 13.45 7.56 -8.31
CA ALA A 298 14.87 7.37 -8.65
C ALA A 298 15.13 7.54 -10.16
N GLU A 299 14.19 7.14 -11.02
CA GLU A 299 14.25 7.42 -12.45
C GLU A 299 14.17 8.93 -12.75
N LEU A 300 13.25 9.65 -12.08
CA LEU A 300 13.01 11.08 -12.30
C LEU A 300 14.19 11.97 -11.86
N VAL A 301 14.86 11.60 -10.77
CA VAL A 301 16.03 12.34 -10.27
C VAL A 301 17.33 12.00 -11.00
N ALA A 302 17.28 11.08 -11.96
CA ALA A 302 18.40 10.62 -12.79
C ALA A 302 19.62 10.13 -11.99
N GLU A 303 20.68 9.72 -12.68
CA GLU A 303 21.86 9.09 -12.06
C GLU A 303 22.61 9.99 -11.06
N ASN A 304 22.45 11.32 -11.17
CA ASN A 304 23.07 12.30 -10.28
C ASN A 304 22.24 12.61 -9.02
N GLY A 305 20.96 12.22 -8.98
CA GLY A 305 20.11 12.32 -7.79
C GLY A 305 20.26 11.12 -6.87
N LYS A 306 19.55 11.12 -5.74
CA LYS A 306 19.51 10.00 -4.78
C LYS A 306 18.14 9.85 -4.17
N VAL A 307 17.72 8.61 -3.93
CA VAL A 307 16.47 8.31 -3.22
C VAL A 307 16.75 7.37 -2.05
N LEU A 308 16.26 7.75 -0.86
CA LEU A 308 16.25 6.91 0.32
C LEU A 308 14.81 6.51 0.64
N GLY A 309 14.48 5.24 0.46
CA GLY A 309 13.23 4.66 0.93
C GLY A 309 13.36 4.17 2.38
N VAL A 310 12.40 4.55 3.22
CA VAL A 310 12.35 4.20 4.63
C VAL A 310 11.01 3.54 4.93
N ASP A 311 11.00 2.38 5.58
CA ASP A 311 9.79 1.72 6.06
C ASP A 311 10.09 0.98 7.38
N PRO A 312 9.18 0.98 8.36
CA PRO A 312 9.42 0.31 9.64
C PRO A 312 9.34 -1.21 9.54
N ASP A 313 8.77 -1.76 8.45
CA ASP A 313 8.66 -3.20 8.25
C ASP A 313 9.92 -3.75 7.53
N SER A 314 10.73 -4.49 8.30
CA SER A 314 11.97 -5.11 7.80
C SER A 314 11.75 -6.07 6.62
N GLU A 315 10.58 -6.72 6.51
CA GLU A 315 10.28 -7.62 5.40
C GLU A 315 9.98 -6.85 4.12
N ARG A 316 9.23 -5.74 4.21
CA ARG A 316 9.01 -4.84 3.07
C ARG A 316 10.31 -4.26 2.55
N ILE A 317 11.24 -3.91 3.44
CA ILE A 317 12.57 -3.43 3.06
C ILE A 317 13.38 -4.52 2.36
N LYS A 318 13.39 -5.77 2.86
CA LYS A 318 14.06 -6.89 2.17
C LYS A 318 13.50 -7.10 0.77
N LEU A 319 12.17 -7.03 0.61
CA LEU A 319 11.51 -7.12 -0.70
C LEU A 319 11.91 -5.97 -1.62
N ALA A 320 11.88 -4.73 -1.13
CA ALA A 320 12.30 -3.55 -1.89
C ALA A 320 13.75 -3.64 -2.38
N GLN A 321 14.65 -4.06 -1.48
CA GLN A 321 16.07 -4.28 -1.81
C GLN A 321 16.27 -5.38 -2.85
N SER A 322 15.50 -6.46 -2.78
CA SER A 322 15.55 -7.56 -3.74
C SER A 322 15.02 -7.13 -5.12
N ALA A 323 13.83 -6.51 -5.16
CA ALA A 323 13.14 -6.12 -6.38
C ALA A 323 13.88 -5.03 -7.17
N HIS A 324 14.56 -4.11 -6.50
CA HIS A 324 15.16 -2.93 -7.11
C HIS A 324 16.70 -2.88 -7.01
N LYS A 325 17.36 -4.02 -6.78
CA LYS A 325 18.83 -4.14 -6.62
C LYS A 325 19.65 -3.51 -7.76
N GLY A 326 19.07 -3.36 -8.96
CA GLY A 326 19.74 -2.79 -10.13
C GLY A 326 19.80 -1.25 -10.16
N ILE A 327 19.05 -0.56 -9.31
CA ILE A 327 18.92 0.91 -9.33
C ILE A 327 19.99 1.54 -8.42
N LYS A 328 21.04 2.11 -9.02
CA LYS A 328 22.24 2.56 -8.31
C LYS A 328 22.04 3.76 -7.39
N ASN A 329 21.10 4.64 -7.72
CA ASN A 329 20.80 5.86 -6.99
C ASN A 329 19.65 5.69 -5.98
N LEU A 330 19.27 4.44 -5.67
CA LEU A 330 18.19 4.10 -4.76
C LEU A 330 18.73 3.24 -3.61
N THR A 331 18.32 3.55 -2.37
CA THR A 331 18.68 2.78 -1.18
C THR A 331 17.46 2.62 -0.29
N PHE A 332 17.34 1.47 0.36
CA PHE A 332 16.25 1.16 1.28
C PHE A 332 16.78 0.81 2.66
N VAL A 333 16.15 1.35 3.70
CA VAL A 333 16.55 1.14 5.09
C VAL A 333 15.34 0.96 5.97
N GLU A 334 15.47 0.09 6.97
CA GLU A 334 14.49 -0.04 8.03
C GLU A 334 14.50 1.22 8.91
N GLY A 335 13.34 1.83 9.10
CA GLY A 335 13.19 3.05 9.89
C GLY A 335 11.77 3.57 9.94
N SER A 336 11.50 4.53 10.82
CA SER A 336 10.20 5.15 11.03
C SER A 336 10.30 6.67 10.96
N THR A 337 9.18 7.39 11.03
CA THR A 337 9.19 8.86 11.13
C THR A 337 9.87 9.40 12.40
N SER A 338 10.12 8.55 13.40
CA SER A 338 10.89 8.90 14.61
C SER A 338 12.35 8.48 14.55
N HIS A 339 12.74 7.60 13.62
CA HIS A 339 14.10 7.09 13.53
C HIS A 339 14.44 6.58 12.11
N PHE A 340 15.31 7.27 11.40
CA PHE A 340 15.89 6.79 10.14
C PHE A 340 17.31 7.32 9.95
N PRO A 341 18.14 6.69 9.09
CA PRO A 341 19.50 7.14 8.82
C PRO A 341 19.53 8.61 8.37
N ASN A 342 20.43 9.41 8.96
CA ASN A 342 20.57 10.84 8.67
C ASN A 342 19.34 11.68 9.07
N LEU A 343 18.50 11.20 9.98
CA LEU A 343 17.44 12.01 10.59
C LEU A 343 18.02 13.30 11.20
N GLY A 344 17.45 14.45 10.85
CA GLY A 344 17.84 15.74 11.42
C GLY A 344 19.15 16.33 10.89
N SER A 345 19.65 15.84 9.77
CA SER A 345 20.94 16.26 9.20
C SER A 345 20.84 17.16 7.96
N GLU A 346 19.66 17.75 7.71
CA GLU A 346 19.41 18.69 6.60
C GLU A 346 19.94 18.19 5.24
N ASN A 347 19.62 16.95 4.89
CA ASN A 347 20.24 16.25 3.75
C ASN A 347 19.32 16.09 2.53
N PHE A 348 18.01 16.31 2.68
CA PHE A 348 17.04 16.02 1.63
C PHE A 348 16.54 17.31 0.97
N ASP A 349 16.51 17.33 -0.36
CA ASP A 349 15.85 18.39 -1.13
C ASP A 349 14.33 18.22 -1.07
N LEU A 350 13.86 16.96 -1.06
CA LEU A 350 12.45 16.60 -1.11
C LEU A 350 12.11 15.48 -0.12
N ILE A 351 10.95 15.57 0.52
CA ILE A 351 10.33 14.46 1.27
C ILE A 351 9.01 14.08 0.61
N TYR A 352 8.81 12.79 0.41
CA TYR A 352 7.59 12.19 -0.13
C TYR A 352 7.03 11.18 0.88
N SER A 353 5.70 11.15 1.04
CA SER A 353 5.02 10.19 1.92
C SER A 353 3.60 9.94 1.44
N ASN A 354 3.26 8.70 1.04
CA ASN A 354 1.96 8.40 0.45
C ASN A 354 1.18 7.37 1.27
N HIS A 355 0.01 7.75 1.81
CA HIS A 355 -0.84 6.90 2.65
C HIS A 355 -0.17 6.34 3.92
N VAL A 356 0.62 7.17 4.62
CA VAL A 356 1.38 6.74 5.82
C VAL A 356 0.90 7.40 7.11
N LEU A 357 0.55 8.68 7.06
CA LEU A 357 0.38 9.51 8.27
C LEU A 357 -0.71 9.03 9.24
N HIS A 358 -1.72 8.30 8.75
CA HIS A 358 -2.78 7.73 9.59
C HIS A 358 -2.31 6.57 10.48
N TRP A 359 -1.10 6.03 10.27
CA TRP A 359 -0.47 5.03 11.15
C TRP A 359 0.50 5.66 12.18
N VAL A 360 0.74 6.97 12.08
CA VAL A 360 1.74 7.68 12.91
C VAL A 360 1.05 8.30 14.11
N PHE A 361 1.33 7.82 15.33
CA PHE A 361 0.72 8.38 16.55
C PHE A 361 1.35 9.70 16.99
N ASN A 362 2.69 9.80 16.99
CA ASN A 362 3.37 11.04 17.36
C ASN A 362 3.60 11.96 16.16
N LYS A 363 2.52 12.44 15.53
CA LYS A 363 2.59 13.31 14.36
C LYS A 363 3.38 14.60 14.59
N PRO A 364 3.28 15.31 15.74
CA PRO A 364 4.08 16.50 15.97
C PRO A 364 5.58 16.24 15.92
N GLU A 365 6.05 15.15 16.52
CA GLU A 365 7.45 14.73 16.44
C GLU A 365 7.83 14.33 15.01
N ALA A 366 6.98 13.58 14.32
CA ALA A 366 7.21 13.19 12.93
C ALA A 366 7.39 14.42 12.02
N PHE A 367 6.54 15.44 12.13
CA PHE A 367 6.67 16.66 11.35
C PHE A 367 7.94 17.44 11.71
N LYS A 368 8.29 17.53 12.99
CA LYS A 368 9.56 18.14 13.42
C LYS A 368 10.77 17.42 12.80
N ASN A 369 10.75 16.09 12.79
CA ASN A 369 11.79 15.25 12.24
C ASN A 369 11.91 15.40 10.71
N MET A 370 10.78 15.44 10.01
CA MET A 370 10.72 15.75 8.57
C MET A 370 11.32 17.14 8.29
N PHE A 371 10.94 18.14 9.07
CA PHE A 371 11.44 19.51 8.93
C PHE A 371 12.97 19.57 9.09
N CYS A 372 13.53 19.03 10.17
CA CYS A 372 14.98 19.04 10.42
C CYS A 372 15.79 18.20 9.42
N SER A 373 15.14 17.37 8.61
CA SER A 373 15.81 16.52 7.62
C SER A 373 15.87 17.18 6.24
N LEU A 374 15.01 18.15 5.97
CA LEU A 374 15.07 18.94 4.75
C LEU A 374 16.23 19.93 4.79
N LYS A 375 16.85 20.16 3.64
CA LYS A 375 17.72 21.31 3.42
C LYS A 375 16.90 22.60 3.50
N PRO A 376 17.55 23.74 3.78
CA PRO A 376 16.89 25.04 3.65
C PRO A 376 16.22 25.23 2.29
N GLY A 377 14.94 25.59 2.29
CA GLY A 377 14.12 25.70 1.08
C GLY A 377 13.66 24.39 0.44
N GLY A 378 13.89 23.25 1.09
CA GLY A 378 13.37 21.96 0.69
C GLY A 378 11.83 21.89 0.76
N MET A 379 11.27 20.87 0.11
CA MET A 379 9.81 20.70 0.01
C MET A 379 9.37 19.31 0.45
N MET A 380 8.16 19.21 0.99
CA MET A 380 7.55 17.95 1.36
C MET A 380 6.15 17.81 0.77
N THR A 381 5.87 16.63 0.23
CA THR A 381 4.54 16.26 -0.24
C THR A 381 4.06 15.02 0.51
N LEU A 382 2.82 15.05 1.02
CA LEU A 382 2.22 13.90 1.67
C LEU A 382 0.77 13.67 1.28
N SER A 383 0.32 12.41 1.38
CA SER A 383 -1.08 12.01 1.31
C SER A 383 -1.50 11.12 2.49
N TYR A 384 -2.74 11.26 2.97
CA TYR A 384 -3.28 10.43 4.04
C TYR A 384 -4.82 10.47 4.12
N SER A 385 -5.42 9.52 4.83
CA SER A 385 -6.86 9.48 5.11
C SER A 385 -7.14 10.02 6.52
N ASP A 386 -8.27 10.69 6.74
CA ASP A 386 -8.70 11.18 8.06
C ASP A 386 -9.88 10.40 8.67
N HIS A 387 -10.32 9.33 8.02
CA HIS A 387 -11.28 8.37 8.56
C HIS A 387 -11.18 7.06 7.78
N LEU A 388 -11.78 6.02 8.34
CA LEU A 388 -11.95 4.75 7.66
C LEU A 388 -13.20 4.83 6.75
N PRO A 389 -13.12 4.38 5.48
CA PRO A 389 -14.31 4.31 4.64
C PRO A 389 -15.37 3.38 5.26
N PRO A 390 -16.68 3.69 5.18
CA PRO A 390 -17.71 2.89 5.83
C PRO A 390 -17.69 1.40 5.45
N ILE A 391 -17.43 1.10 4.18
CA ILE A 391 -17.33 -0.29 3.73
C ILE A 391 -16.11 -1.03 4.29
N VAL A 392 -14.99 -0.33 4.49
CA VAL A 392 -13.79 -0.90 5.09
C VAL A 392 -14.04 -1.22 6.56
N GLU A 393 -14.74 -0.32 7.25
CA GLU A 393 -15.21 -0.58 8.61
C GLU A 393 -16.14 -1.81 8.67
N CYS A 394 -17.08 -1.93 7.72
CA CYS A 394 -17.92 -3.13 7.60
C CYS A 394 -17.09 -4.40 7.38
N VAL A 395 -16.06 -4.36 6.53
CA VAL A 395 -15.16 -5.49 6.31
C VAL A 395 -14.47 -5.89 7.63
N PHE A 396 -13.88 -4.95 8.35
CA PHE A 396 -13.22 -5.27 9.62
C PHE A 396 -14.21 -5.83 10.64
N ARG A 397 -15.40 -5.23 10.74
CA ARG A 397 -16.41 -5.62 11.73
C ARG A 397 -17.06 -6.97 11.43
N GLU A 398 -17.30 -7.29 10.15
CA GLU A 398 -18.03 -8.49 9.75
C GLU A 398 -17.09 -9.66 9.43
N LEU A 399 -15.95 -9.40 8.77
CA LEU A 399 -15.00 -10.43 8.33
C LEU A 399 -13.85 -10.64 9.34
N ASN A 400 -13.71 -9.77 10.34
CA ASN A 400 -12.65 -9.84 11.36
C ASN A 400 -13.11 -9.34 12.73
N ALA A 401 -14.36 -9.65 13.11
CA ALA A 401 -15.01 -9.13 14.31
C ALA A 401 -14.15 -9.22 15.58
N GLU A 402 -13.41 -10.33 15.75
CA GLU A 402 -12.55 -10.57 16.91
C GLU A 402 -11.35 -9.62 16.99
N ASN A 403 -10.82 -9.17 15.85
CA ASN A 403 -9.69 -8.26 15.76
C ASN A 403 -10.10 -6.81 15.49
N TYR A 404 -11.38 -6.53 15.30
CA TYR A 404 -11.91 -5.22 14.92
C TYR A 404 -11.36 -4.07 15.77
N ASP A 405 -11.45 -4.18 17.10
CA ASP A 405 -10.97 -3.15 18.03
C ASP A 405 -9.45 -2.97 17.98
N VAL A 406 -8.71 -4.05 17.72
CA VAL A 406 -7.24 -4.00 17.60
C VAL A 406 -6.85 -3.29 16.30
N ILE A 407 -7.51 -3.64 15.19
CA ILE A 407 -7.29 -3.03 13.88
C ILE A 407 -7.58 -1.53 13.93
N LEU A 408 -8.69 -1.11 14.54
CA LEU A 408 -9.02 0.32 14.67
C LEU A 408 -7.98 1.09 15.48
N LYS A 409 -7.43 0.49 16.53
CA LYS A 409 -6.38 1.10 17.35
C LYS A 409 -5.04 1.26 16.63
N MET A 410 -4.88 0.73 15.43
CA MET A 410 -3.68 0.97 14.60
C MET A 410 -3.73 2.33 13.89
N TYR A 411 -4.91 2.93 13.76
CA TYR A 411 -5.09 4.19 13.06
C TYR A 411 -5.20 5.37 14.05
N ASP A 412 -4.47 6.44 13.78
CA ASP A 412 -4.64 7.75 14.41
C ASP A 412 -5.07 8.76 13.34
N PHE A 413 -6.38 8.79 13.09
CA PHE A 413 -6.96 9.68 12.10
C PHE A 413 -7.06 11.12 12.62
N GLN A 414 -6.64 12.08 11.81
CA GLN A 414 -6.67 13.50 12.14
C GLN A 414 -7.24 14.32 10.98
N LYS A 415 -8.09 15.30 11.31
CA LYS A 415 -8.66 16.21 10.31
C LYS A 415 -7.58 17.05 9.64
N ARG A 416 -7.81 17.46 8.39
CA ARG A 416 -6.93 18.33 7.60
C ARG A 416 -6.46 19.57 8.35
N SER A 417 -7.37 20.30 8.97
CA SER A 417 -7.04 21.53 9.73
C SER A 417 -6.06 21.29 10.88
N VAL A 418 -6.15 20.14 11.55
CA VAL A 418 -5.24 19.76 12.65
C VAL A 418 -3.86 19.42 12.11
N ILE A 419 -3.79 18.68 11.01
CA ILE A 419 -2.52 18.38 10.34
C ILE A 419 -1.84 19.65 9.84
N GLU A 420 -2.58 20.57 9.22
CA GLU A 420 -2.02 21.85 8.81
C GLU A 420 -1.43 22.65 9.99
N GLU A 421 -2.12 22.66 11.14
CA GLU A 421 -1.63 23.31 12.35
C GLU A 421 -0.35 22.64 12.86
N MET A 422 -0.29 21.31 12.88
CA MET A 422 0.92 20.56 13.26
C MET A 422 2.10 20.86 12.32
N CYS A 423 1.86 20.92 11.00
CA CYS A 423 2.89 21.31 10.03
C CYS A 423 3.40 22.73 10.30
N ARG A 424 2.49 23.70 10.50
CA ARG A 424 2.86 25.08 10.84
C ARG A 424 3.68 25.13 12.12
N ASN A 425 3.28 24.41 13.17
CA ASN A 425 4.00 24.36 14.44
C ASN A 425 5.39 23.72 14.32
N ALA A 426 5.58 22.78 13.39
CA ALA A 426 6.87 22.17 13.10
C ALA A 426 7.83 23.07 12.31
N GLY A 427 7.34 24.18 11.73
CA GLY A 427 8.15 25.12 10.96
C GLY A 427 7.83 25.18 9.46
N PHE A 428 6.82 24.46 9.00
CA PHE A 428 6.42 24.49 7.58
C PHE A 428 5.45 25.62 7.26
N ASP A 429 5.55 26.15 6.05
CA ASP A 429 4.46 26.81 5.34
C ASP A 429 3.67 25.80 4.51
N VAL A 430 2.34 25.87 4.62
CA VAL A 430 1.43 25.05 3.82
C VAL A 430 1.21 25.75 2.48
N ILE A 431 1.81 25.23 1.41
CA ILE A 431 1.67 25.77 0.05
C ILE A 431 0.33 25.38 -0.53
N LYS A 432 -0.05 24.11 -0.36
CA LYS A 432 -1.29 23.54 -0.90
C LYS A 432 -1.82 22.49 0.08
N SER A 433 -3.13 22.48 0.31
CA SER A 433 -3.82 21.45 1.09
C SER A 433 -5.22 21.28 0.54
N TYR A 434 -5.59 20.07 0.14
CA TYR A 434 -6.87 19.80 -0.50
C TYR A 434 -7.31 18.35 -0.33
N ASP A 435 -8.61 18.15 -0.46
CA ASP A 435 -9.25 16.84 -0.38
C ASP A 435 -9.32 16.23 -1.77
N LEU A 436 -9.02 14.94 -1.87
CA LEU A 436 -9.30 14.15 -3.06
C LEU A 436 -10.38 13.12 -2.76
N ARG A 437 -11.43 13.20 -3.55
CA ARG A 437 -12.43 12.15 -3.68
C ARG A 437 -11.89 11.09 -4.63
N THR A 438 -11.45 9.98 -4.06
CA THR A 438 -11.04 8.80 -4.83
C THR A 438 -12.28 8.06 -5.36
N GLY A 439 -12.24 7.64 -6.63
CA GLY A 439 -13.34 6.94 -7.30
C GLY A 439 -13.44 5.45 -6.95
N ASP A 440 -14.36 4.75 -7.59
CA ASP A 440 -14.73 3.35 -7.32
C ASP A 440 -13.52 2.41 -7.20
N PHE A 441 -13.38 1.77 -6.04
CA PHE A 441 -12.41 0.70 -5.80
C PHE A 441 -13.00 -0.67 -6.18
N VAL A 442 -12.85 -1.10 -7.42
CA VAL A 442 -13.40 -2.40 -7.86
C VAL A 442 -12.40 -3.52 -7.52
N GLN A 443 -12.80 -4.46 -6.66
CA GLN A 443 -12.03 -5.67 -6.40
C GLN A 443 -12.62 -6.86 -7.17
N LYS A 444 -11.74 -7.68 -7.74
CA LYS A 444 -12.17 -8.79 -8.59
C LYS A 444 -12.90 -9.89 -7.83
N ASN A 445 -12.66 -10.03 -6.53
CA ASN A 445 -13.33 -10.98 -5.63
C ASN A 445 -13.04 -10.64 -4.15
N VAL A 446 -13.76 -11.30 -3.24
CA VAL A 446 -13.60 -11.14 -1.79
C VAL A 446 -12.19 -11.49 -1.32
N ASP A 447 -11.58 -12.53 -1.89
CA ASP A 447 -10.27 -12.98 -1.45
C ASP A 447 -9.22 -11.90 -1.68
N SER A 448 -9.23 -11.25 -2.86
CA SER A 448 -8.36 -10.12 -3.19
C SER A 448 -8.51 -8.98 -2.18
N LEU A 449 -9.74 -8.68 -1.77
CA LEU A 449 -10.04 -7.66 -0.75
C LEU A 449 -9.49 -8.06 0.63
N LEU A 450 -9.64 -9.32 1.04
CA LEU A 450 -9.10 -9.82 2.30
C LEU A 450 -7.57 -9.76 2.34
N CYS A 451 -6.89 -10.03 1.21
CA CYS A 451 -5.44 -9.86 1.09
C CYS A 451 -5.00 -8.44 1.43
N VAL A 452 -5.74 -7.44 0.91
CA VAL A 452 -5.43 -6.02 1.14
C VAL A 452 -5.38 -5.74 2.62
N PHE A 453 -6.41 -6.18 3.34
CA PHE A 453 -6.54 -5.87 4.75
C PHE A 453 -5.57 -6.65 5.59
N TRP A 454 -5.32 -7.93 5.29
CA TRP A 454 -4.25 -8.69 5.93
C TRP A 454 -2.89 -7.99 5.73
N ALA A 455 -2.54 -7.58 4.51
CA ALA A 455 -1.26 -6.95 4.23
C ALA A 455 -1.12 -5.55 4.86
N THR A 456 -2.15 -4.71 4.76
CA THR A 456 -2.11 -3.32 5.28
C THR A 456 -2.20 -3.24 6.80
N THR A 457 -2.74 -4.27 7.45
CA THR A 457 -2.74 -4.40 8.92
C THR A 457 -1.59 -5.25 9.45
N ASN A 458 -0.59 -5.56 8.61
CA ASN A 458 0.57 -6.37 8.99
C ASN A 458 0.18 -7.70 9.67
N GLY A 459 -0.83 -8.37 9.12
CA GLY A 459 -1.31 -9.68 9.58
C GLY A 459 -2.28 -9.65 10.77
N VAL A 460 -2.61 -8.47 11.33
CA VAL A 460 -3.62 -8.36 12.41
C VAL A 460 -5.02 -8.71 11.90
N PHE A 461 -5.35 -8.36 10.66
CA PHE A 461 -6.56 -8.85 10.00
C PHE A 461 -6.34 -10.32 9.63
N ASP A 462 -6.97 -11.25 10.34
CA ASP A 462 -6.76 -12.70 10.19
C ASP A 462 -7.63 -13.29 9.07
N LEU A 463 -7.01 -13.80 8.02
CA LEU A 463 -7.71 -14.40 6.88
C LEU A 463 -8.59 -15.60 7.27
N ASN A 464 -8.27 -16.28 8.37
CA ASN A 464 -9.00 -17.48 8.84
C ASN A 464 -10.32 -17.12 9.52
N LEU A 465 -10.46 -15.92 10.09
CA LEU A 465 -11.71 -15.46 10.70
C LEU A 465 -12.78 -15.17 9.65
N ALA A 466 -12.37 -14.83 8.43
CA ALA A 466 -13.27 -14.74 7.29
C ALA A 466 -13.57 -16.14 6.75
N THR A 467 -14.41 -16.93 7.41
CA THR A 467 -14.78 -18.28 6.93
C THR A 467 -15.60 -18.22 5.64
N ASP A 468 -15.71 -19.31 4.88
CA ASP A 468 -16.53 -19.35 3.65
C ASP A 468 -18.00 -18.98 3.87
N GLU A 469 -18.54 -19.26 5.06
CA GLU A 469 -19.90 -18.87 5.44
C GLU A 469 -20.00 -17.36 5.65
N ILE A 470 -19.06 -16.78 6.41
CA ILE A 470 -19.01 -15.35 6.68
C ILE A 470 -18.77 -14.56 5.39
N ARG A 471 -17.84 -15.03 4.53
CA ARG A 471 -17.58 -14.46 3.20
C ARG A 471 -18.83 -14.45 2.33
N ARG A 472 -19.53 -15.59 2.20
CA ARG A 472 -20.78 -15.67 1.43
C ARG A 472 -21.84 -14.70 1.96
N SER A 473 -22.03 -14.69 3.27
CA SER A 473 -22.99 -13.80 3.94
C SER A 473 -22.68 -12.32 3.70
N PHE A 474 -21.40 -11.95 3.71
CA PHE A 474 -20.92 -10.61 3.39
C PHE A 474 -21.14 -10.27 1.91
N CYS A 475 -20.78 -11.18 1.00
CA CYS A 475 -21.02 -11.01 -0.44
C CYS A 475 -22.50 -10.81 -0.74
N ASP A 476 -23.40 -11.61 -0.16
CA ASP A 476 -24.85 -11.51 -0.38
C ASP A 476 -25.42 -10.14 0.03
N ARG A 477 -24.82 -9.49 1.04
CA ARG A 477 -25.25 -8.17 1.52
C ARG A 477 -24.67 -7.01 0.70
N HIS A 478 -23.44 -7.16 0.23
CA HIS A 478 -22.61 -6.03 -0.21
C HIS A 478 -22.18 -6.09 -1.69
N SER A 479 -22.44 -7.19 -2.41
CA SER A 479 -22.17 -7.30 -3.87
C SER A 479 -23.32 -6.74 -4.72
N ASP A 480 -22.98 -6.09 -5.84
CA ASP A 480 -23.93 -5.77 -6.90
C ASP A 480 -24.00 -6.90 -7.95
N SER A 481 -25.19 -7.09 -8.55
CA SER A 481 -25.48 -8.18 -9.50
C SER A 481 -24.95 -7.95 -10.92
N GLU A 482 -24.15 -6.90 -11.16
CA GLU A 482 -23.58 -6.57 -12.47
C GLU A 482 -22.10 -6.95 -12.61
N GLY A 483 -21.48 -7.50 -11.56
CA GLY A 483 -20.12 -8.06 -11.62
C GLY A 483 -20.04 -9.42 -12.32
N GLU A 484 -18.86 -9.77 -12.83
CA GLU A 484 -18.55 -11.13 -13.27
C GLU A 484 -18.90 -12.15 -12.16
N VAL A 485 -19.32 -13.36 -12.56
CA VAL A 485 -19.68 -14.43 -11.61
C VAL A 485 -18.53 -14.66 -10.62
N GLY A 486 -18.72 -14.25 -9.36
CA GLY A 486 -17.74 -14.37 -8.27
C GLY A 486 -17.01 -13.08 -7.86
N GLY A 487 -17.30 -11.94 -8.49
CA GLY A 487 -16.71 -10.65 -8.11
C GLY A 487 -17.54 -9.83 -7.13
N ILE A 488 -16.87 -9.08 -6.23
CA ILE A 488 -17.51 -8.07 -5.38
C ILE A 488 -17.23 -6.70 -5.99
N ARG A 489 -18.23 -6.12 -6.65
CA ARG A 489 -18.24 -4.68 -6.93
C ARG A 489 -18.96 -3.99 -5.78
N LEU A 490 -18.19 -3.26 -4.97
CA LEU A 490 -18.69 -2.48 -3.84
C LEU A 490 -19.33 -1.19 -4.37
N ARG A 491 -20.51 -0.82 -3.83
CA ARG A 491 -21.29 0.32 -4.34
C ARG A 491 -20.55 1.65 -4.17
N ARG A 492 -20.60 2.49 -5.22
CA ARG A 492 -20.02 3.84 -5.30
C ARG A 492 -20.35 4.76 -4.12
N THR A 493 -21.52 4.60 -3.49
CA THR A 493 -21.96 5.44 -2.36
C THR A 493 -21.39 5.03 -1.00
N GLU A 494 -20.75 3.87 -0.90
CA GLU A 494 -20.19 3.32 0.36
C GLU A 494 -18.66 3.47 0.44
N MET A 495 -18.06 4.02 -0.63
CA MET A 495 -16.62 4.08 -0.89
C MET A 495 -16.09 5.51 -0.99
N ASP A 496 -16.93 6.49 -0.64
CA ASP A 496 -16.50 7.87 -0.54
C ASP A 496 -15.53 8.00 0.65
N PHE A 497 -14.25 8.10 0.37
CA PHE A 497 -13.25 8.52 1.36
C PHE A 497 -12.44 9.69 0.82
N TYR A 498 -12.02 10.53 1.76
CA TYR A 498 -11.22 11.71 1.49
C TYR A 498 -9.76 11.35 1.72
N THR A 499 -8.96 11.46 0.66
CA THR A 499 -7.50 11.48 0.79
C THR A 499 -7.06 12.93 0.82
N HIS A 500 -6.43 13.34 1.90
CA HIS A 500 -5.85 14.66 2.06
C HIS A 500 -4.49 14.69 1.41
N ARG A 501 -4.22 15.69 0.57
CA ARG A 501 -2.90 15.95 0.00
C ARG A 501 -2.37 17.29 0.48
N LEU A 502 -1.11 17.31 0.89
CA LEU A 502 -0.43 18.52 1.32
C LEU A 502 0.91 18.68 0.60
N LEU A 503 1.19 19.91 0.20
CA LEU A 503 2.49 20.38 -0.25
C LEU A 503 3.00 21.45 0.72
N LEU A 504 4.19 21.25 1.25
CA LEU A 504 4.77 22.01 2.35
C LEU A 504 6.18 22.47 1.99
N THR A 505 6.60 23.62 2.52
CA THR A 505 7.99 24.10 2.45
C THR A 505 8.40 24.71 3.77
N GLU A 506 9.68 25.00 3.98
CA GLU A 506 10.15 25.72 5.17
C GLU A 506 9.55 27.13 5.24
N ARG A 507 9.18 27.58 6.45
CA ARG A 507 8.57 28.90 6.66
C ARG A 507 9.42 30.03 6.10
N ASP A 508 8.76 31.00 5.47
CA ASP A 508 9.39 32.18 4.86
C ASP A 508 10.34 31.84 3.69
N THR A 509 10.33 30.60 3.20
CA THR A 509 11.02 30.22 1.97
C THR A 509 10.40 30.99 0.81
N PRO A 510 11.20 31.70 -0.01
CA PRO A 510 10.72 32.26 -1.26
C PRO A 510 10.23 31.13 -2.14
N ILE A 511 8.90 30.93 -2.21
CA ILE A 511 8.30 29.91 -3.06
C ILE A 511 8.78 30.22 -4.47
N PRO A 512 9.54 29.31 -5.11
CA PRO A 512 9.84 29.45 -6.52
C PRO A 512 8.52 29.25 -7.23
N ILE A 513 7.80 30.35 -7.49
CA ILE A 513 6.72 30.37 -8.45
C ILE A 513 7.35 29.76 -9.70
N MET A 514 6.87 28.55 -10.05
CA MET A 514 7.32 27.66 -11.12
C MET A 514 8.28 28.34 -12.08
N ASN A 515 9.46 27.76 -12.35
CA ASN A 515 10.41 28.18 -13.41
C ASN A 515 9.67 28.55 -14.71
N ALA A 516 9.21 29.79 -14.77
CA ALA A 516 8.45 30.40 -15.82
C ALA A 516 9.27 31.65 -16.09
N SER A 517 10.01 31.61 -17.19
CA SER A 517 10.88 32.71 -17.62
C SER A 517 10.12 34.02 -17.88
N SER A 518 8.78 34.01 -17.80
CA SER A 518 7.90 35.17 -17.77
C SER A 518 6.48 34.81 -17.28
N PRO A 519 5.66 35.80 -16.88
CA PRO A 519 4.24 35.63 -16.58
C PRO A 519 3.42 34.98 -17.71
N ALA A 520 3.83 35.17 -18.98
CA ALA A 520 3.22 34.53 -20.14
C ALA A 520 3.43 33.01 -20.14
N HIS A 521 4.60 32.55 -19.68
CA HIS A 521 4.95 31.13 -19.63
C HIS A 521 4.19 30.37 -18.52
N ALA A 522 3.92 31.05 -17.39
CA ALA A 522 3.08 30.51 -16.32
C ALA A 522 1.60 30.46 -16.73
N TYR A 523 1.10 31.47 -17.44
CA TYR A 523 -0.28 31.50 -17.94
C TYR A 523 -0.54 30.40 -18.97
N GLN A 524 0.45 30.06 -19.82
CA GLN A 524 0.31 29.00 -20.82
C GLN A 524 0.18 27.60 -20.19
N LYS A 525 0.94 27.30 -19.12
CA LYS A 525 0.79 26.03 -18.37
C LYS A 525 -0.54 25.94 -17.60
N ILE A 526 -1.02 27.03 -17.00
CA ILE A 526 -2.34 27.06 -16.34
C ILE A 526 -3.45 26.90 -17.38
N SER A 527 -3.32 27.53 -18.54
CA SER A 527 -4.30 27.42 -19.63
C SER A 527 -4.42 26.00 -20.18
N GLU A 528 -3.35 25.20 -20.14
CA GLU A 528 -3.36 23.80 -20.56
C GLU A 528 -4.15 22.92 -19.57
N VAL A 529 -3.95 23.10 -18.27
CA VAL A 529 -4.74 22.40 -17.23
C VAL A 529 -6.21 22.83 -17.28
N GLN A 530 -6.50 24.13 -17.40
CA GLN A 530 -7.86 24.65 -17.54
C GLN A 530 -8.54 24.15 -18.83
N ARG A 531 -7.77 23.97 -19.92
CA ARG A 531 -8.26 23.44 -21.19
C ARG A 531 -8.57 21.95 -21.10
N GLU A 532 -7.65 21.13 -20.59
CA GLU A 532 -7.88 19.68 -20.50
C GLU A 532 -8.96 19.33 -19.48
N HIS A 533 -9.01 20.03 -18.34
CA HIS A 533 -10.10 19.90 -17.39
C HIS A 533 -11.43 20.42 -17.97
N GLY A 534 -11.41 21.56 -18.65
CA GLY A 534 -12.58 22.12 -19.33
C GLY A 534 -13.17 21.15 -20.35
N LYS A 535 -12.34 20.54 -21.21
CA LYS A 535 -12.77 19.50 -22.17
C LYS A 535 -13.43 18.31 -21.48
N LYS A 536 -12.85 17.84 -20.38
CA LYS A 536 -13.42 16.74 -19.58
C LYS A 536 -14.81 17.09 -19.04
N LEU A 537 -14.97 18.27 -18.43
CA LEU A 537 -16.26 18.72 -17.89
C LEU A 537 -17.30 18.95 -19.01
N ILE A 538 -16.87 19.45 -20.16
CA ILE A 538 -17.72 19.58 -21.35
C ILE A 538 -18.24 18.20 -21.78
N HIS A 539 -17.38 17.17 -21.81
CA HIS A 539 -17.79 15.82 -22.18
C HIS A 539 -18.64 15.12 -21.13
N GLU A 540 -18.27 15.21 -19.86
CA GLU A 540 -18.87 14.42 -18.79
C GLU A 540 -20.15 15.06 -18.23
N GLU A 541 -20.18 16.40 -18.14
CA GLU A 541 -21.23 17.14 -17.44
C GLU A 541 -22.11 17.99 -18.35
N LEU A 542 -21.51 18.83 -19.21
CA LEU A 542 -22.28 19.68 -20.13
C LEU A 542 -22.98 18.84 -21.21
N GLN A 543 -22.28 17.82 -21.73
CA GLN A 543 -22.74 16.86 -22.73
C GLN A 543 -23.40 17.48 -23.97
N PRO A 544 -22.70 18.33 -24.75
CA PRO A 544 -23.24 18.91 -25.98
C PRO A 544 -23.62 17.84 -27.00
N ARG A 545 -24.73 18.07 -27.71
CA ARG A 545 -25.24 17.21 -28.77
C ARG A 545 -25.23 17.93 -30.12
N PRO A 546 -25.15 17.17 -31.22
CA PRO A 546 -25.31 17.75 -32.56
C PRO A 546 -26.60 18.56 -32.68
N GLY A 547 -26.49 19.84 -33.03
CA GLY A 547 -27.61 20.77 -33.15
C GLY A 547 -27.84 21.72 -31.97
N ASP A 548 -27.15 21.54 -30.84
CA ASP A 548 -27.31 22.41 -29.68
C ASP A 548 -26.82 23.86 -29.95
N ILE A 549 -27.53 24.83 -29.38
CA ILE A 549 -27.12 26.24 -29.34
C ILE A 549 -26.48 26.53 -27.99
N VAL A 550 -25.18 26.81 -27.98
CA VAL A 550 -24.35 26.94 -26.77
C VAL A 550 -23.83 28.35 -26.60
N LEU A 551 -23.91 28.88 -25.38
CA LEU A 551 -23.25 30.12 -24.96
C LEU A 551 -22.03 29.78 -24.09
N ASP A 552 -20.86 30.30 -24.44
CA ASP A 552 -19.65 30.21 -23.62
C ASP A 552 -19.34 31.58 -23.00
N LEU A 553 -19.64 31.71 -21.70
CA LEU A 553 -19.53 32.94 -20.92
C LEU A 553 -18.13 33.09 -20.32
N GLY A 554 -17.38 34.07 -20.85
CA GLY A 554 -15.97 34.34 -20.58
C GLY A 554 -15.05 33.41 -21.35
N CYS A 555 -15.24 33.36 -22.67
CA CYS A 555 -14.58 32.43 -23.58
C CYS A 555 -13.07 32.64 -23.73
N GLY A 556 -12.52 33.75 -23.24
CA GLY A 556 -11.12 34.11 -23.43
C GLY A 556 -10.75 34.15 -24.91
N THR A 557 -9.71 33.39 -25.29
CA THR A 557 -9.24 33.29 -26.69
C THR A 557 -10.00 32.24 -27.52
N GLY A 558 -11.04 31.58 -26.99
CA GLY A 558 -12.00 30.79 -27.77
C GLY A 558 -11.70 29.30 -27.95
N GLU A 559 -10.65 28.75 -27.32
CA GLU A 559 -10.24 27.34 -27.47
C GLU A 559 -11.33 26.34 -27.05
N LEU A 560 -11.96 26.54 -25.88
CA LEU A 560 -13.05 25.67 -25.43
C LEU A 560 -14.34 25.91 -26.24
N SER A 561 -14.57 27.13 -26.72
CA SER A 561 -15.69 27.43 -27.61
C SER A 561 -15.54 26.69 -28.95
N ALA A 562 -14.32 26.61 -29.50
CA ALA A 562 -14.01 25.82 -30.69
C ALA A 562 -14.24 24.32 -30.48
N TYR A 563 -13.81 23.81 -29.33
CA TYR A 563 -14.05 22.43 -28.96
C TYR A 563 -15.55 22.10 -28.84
N ILE A 564 -16.33 22.96 -28.19
CA ILE A 564 -17.80 22.81 -28.12
C ILE A 564 -18.40 22.86 -29.54
N ALA A 565 -17.89 23.73 -30.42
CA ALA A 565 -18.36 23.86 -31.79
C ALA A 565 -18.18 22.56 -32.61
N GLU A 566 -17.11 21.80 -32.35
CA GLU A 566 -16.94 20.46 -32.93
C GLU A 566 -18.00 19.47 -32.43
N LEU A 567 -18.31 19.47 -31.13
CA LEU A 567 -19.26 18.55 -30.50
C LEU A 567 -20.71 18.79 -30.94
N VAL A 568 -21.10 20.04 -31.15
CA VAL A 568 -22.46 20.38 -31.61
C VAL A 568 -22.65 20.26 -33.12
N ALA A 569 -21.60 19.88 -33.86
CA ALA A 569 -21.60 19.68 -35.31
C ALA A 569 -22.09 20.90 -36.13
N GLU A 570 -22.08 20.78 -37.47
CA GLU A 570 -22.40 21.91 -38.38
C GLU A 570 -23.81 22.47 -38.22
N ASN A 571 -24.73 21.69 -37.65
CA ASN A 571 -26.12 22.09 -37.40
C ASN A 571 -26.34 22.78 -36.03
N GLY A 572 -25.36 22.72 -35.12
CA GLY A 572 -25.36 23.48 -33.87
C GLY A 572 -24.79 24.89 -34.02
N LYS A 573 -24.80 25.67 -32.94
CA LYS A 573 -24.22 27.03 -32.91
C LYS A 573 -23.56 27.32 -31.58
N VAL A 574 -22.38 27.94 -31.59
CA VAL A 574 -21.67 28.39 -30.39
C VAL A 574 -21.44 29.89 -30.44
N LEU A 575 -21.80 30.58 -29.37
CA LEU A 575 -21.48 31.98 -29.14
C LEU A 575 -20.52 32.08 -27.95
N GLY A 576 -19.26 32.43 -28.21
CA GLY A 576 -18.31 32.78 -27.15
C GLY A 576 -18.37 34.28 -26.84
N VAL A 577 -18.44 34.64 -25.56
CA VAL A 577 -18.40 36.05 -25.15
C VAL A 577 -17.37 36.29 -24.07
N ASP A 578 -16.67 37.42 -24.14
CA ASP A 578 -15.70 37.88 -23.14
C ASP A 578 -15.76 39.42 -23.07
N PRO A 579 -15.65 40.03 -21.88
CA PRO A 579 -15.69 41.49 -21.75
C PRO A 579 -14.42 42.18 -22.30
N ASP A 580 -13.33 41.45 -22.55
CA ASP A 580 -12.09 41.99 -23.09
C ASP A 580 -12.07 41.94 -24.63
N SER A 581 -12.17 43.12 -25.26
CA SER A 581 -12.20 43.28 -26.72
C SER A 581 -10.96 42.70 -27.43
N GLU A 582 -9.79 42.71 -26.77
CA GLU A 582 -8.56 42.18 -27.38
C GLU A 582 -8.57 40.64 -27.41
N ARG A 583 -9.13 39.99 -26.38
CA ARG A 583 -9.32 38.53 -26.37
C ARG A 583 -10.29 38.08 -27.45
N ILE A 584 -11.37 38.83 -27.66
CA ILE A 584 -12.33 38.56 -28.73
C ILE A 584 -11.70 38.70 -30.12
N LYS A 585 -10.87 39.72 -30.36
CA LYS A 585 -10.11 39.85 -31.62
C LYS A 585 -9.19 38.65 -31.87
N LEU A 586 -8.51 38.19 -30.82
CA LEU A 586 -7.66 37.00 -30.90
C LEU A 586 -8.47 35.73 -31.20
N ALA A 587 -9.60 35.54 -30.51
CA ALA A 587 -10.50 34.41 -30.73
C ALA A 587 -11.07 34.38 -32.16
N GLN A 588 -11.53 35.53 -32.66
CA GLN A 588 -12.03 35.68 -34.03
C GLN A 588 -10.94 35.40 -35.08
N SER A 589 -9.69 35.81 -34.81
CA SER A 589 -8.56 35.54 -35.69
C SER A 589 -8.15 34.07 -35.69
N ALA A 590 -8.08 33.44 -34.51
CA ALA A 590 -7.61 32.07 -34.33
C ALA A 590 -8.60 31.03 -34.90
N HIS A 591 -9.91 31.30 -34.81
CA HIS A 591 -10.95 30.32 -35.13
C HIS A 591 -11.86 30.71 -36.31
N LYS A 592 -11.38 31.60 -37.20
CA LYS A 592 -12.13 32.13 -38.37
C LYS A 592 -12.69 31.04 -39.32
N GLY A 593 -12.13 29.83 -39.29
CA GLY A 593 -12.55 28.72 -40.14
C GLY A 593 -13.77 27.94 -39.64
N ILE A 594 -14.20 28.14 -38.38
CA ILE A 594 -15.28 27.37 -37.76
C ILE A 594 -16.62 28.08 -38.01
N LYS A 595 -17.43 27.54 -38.92
CA LYS A 595 -18.65 28.21 -39.45
C LYS A 595 -19.77 28.36 -38.42
N ASN A 596 -19.85 27.45 -37.45
CA ASN A 596 -20.87 27.41 -36.41
C ASN A 596 -20.42 28.09 -35.11
N LEU A 597 -19.28 28.79 -35.10
CA LEU A 597 -18.74 29.50 -33.95
C LEU A 597 -18.68 31.01 -34.22
N THR A 598 -19.20 31.79 -33.28
CA THR A 598 -19.16 33.25 -33.32
C THR A 598 -18.67 33.80 -31.98
N PHE A 599 -18.02 34.97 -32.02
CA PHE A 599 -17.51 35.63 -30.83
C PHE A 599 -18.02 37.06 -30.75
N GLY A 600 -18.39 37.49 -29.55
CA GLY A 600 -18.86 38.86 -29.29
C GLY A 600 -18.38 39.40 -27.95
N GLU A 601 -18.29 40.72 -27.84
CA GLU A 601 -18.03 41.35 -26.55
C GLU A 601 -19.25 41.19 -25.63
N GLY A 602 -19.02 40.70 -24.42
CA GLY A 602 -20.10 40.47 -23.47
C GLY A 602 -19.61 39.94 -22.12
N SER A 603 -20.38 40.23 -21.08
CA SER A 603 -20.17 39.76 -19.71
C SER A 603 -21.40 39.01 -19.23
N THR A 604 -21.33 38.34 -18.08
CA THR A 604 -22.48 37.66 -17.46
C THR A 604 -23.68 38.57 -17.15
N SER A 605 -23.46 39.89 -17.09
CA SER A 605 -24.51 40.89 -16.89
C SER A 605 -25.01 41.51 -18.21
N HIS A 606 -24.27 41.36 -19.31
CA HIS A 606 -24.62 41.98 -20.59
C HIS A 606 -23.95 41.24 -21.77
N PHE A 607 -24.73 40.52 -22.57
CA PHE A 607 -24.25 39.80 -23.74
C PHE A 607 -25.32 39.75 -24.85
N PRO A 608 -24.94 39.47 -26.12
CA PRO A 608 -25.90 39.40 -27.21
C PRO A 608 -27.02 38.38 -26.96
N ASN A 609 -28.27 38.80 -27.12
CA ASN A 609 -29.47 37.98 -26.88
C ASN A 609 -29.64 37.51 -25.42
N LEU A 610 -29.17 38.30 -24.46
CA LEU A 610 -29.48 38.10 -23.05
C LEU A 610 -30.99 38.13 -22.79
N GLY A 611 -31.51 37.14 -22.06
CA GLY A 611 -32.90 37.08 -21.59
C GLY A 611 -33.94 36.60 -22.61
N SER A 612 -33.51 36.09 -23.77
CA SER A 612 -34.41 35.68 -24.85
C SER A 612 -34.60 34.16 -24.99
N GLU A 613 -34.30 33.36 -23.95
CA GLU A 613 -34.44 31.89 -23.94
C GLU A 613 -33.84 31.18 -25.18
N ASN A 614 -32.64 31.57 -25.60
CA ASN A 614 -32.08 31.16 -26.89
C ASN A 614 -31.10 29.99 -26.83
N PHE A 615 -30.65 29.57 -25.65
CA PHE A 615 -29.55 28.60 -25.51
C PHE A 615 -30.03 27.27 -24.95
N ASP A 616 -29.65 26.18 -25.62
CA ASP A 616 -29.82 24.82 -25.12
C ASP A 616 -28.83 24.54 -23.98
N LEU A 617 -27.61 25.09 -24.12
CA LEU A 617 -26.53 24.93 -23.16
C LEU A 617 -25.84 26.27 -22.87
N ILE A 618 -25.45 26.48 -21.61
CA ILE A 618 -24.56 27.59 -21.23
C ILE A 618 -23.36 27.01 -20.49
N TYR A 619 -22.16 27.40 -20.89
CA TYR A 619 -20.89 27.02 -20.28
C TYR A 619 -20.19 28.26 -19.76
N SER A 620 -19.51 28.17 -18.62
CA SER A 620 -18.68 29.24 -18.10
C SER A 620 -17.53 28.68 -17.30
N ASN A 621 -16.28 28.97 -17.72
CA ASN A 621 -15.09 28.38 -17.12
C ASN A 621 -14.19 29.43 -16.45
N HIS A 622 -14.10 29.41 -15.12
CA HIS A 622 -13.32 30.36 -14.29
C HIS A 622 -13.68 31.83 -14.50
N VAL A 623 -14.98 32.15 -14.56
CA VAL A 623 -15.46 33.52 -14.84
C VAL A 623 -16.25 34.11 -13.69
N LEU A 624 -17.07 33.31 -13.01
CA LEU A 624 -17.97 33.79 -11.95
C LEU A 624 -17.27 34.40 -10.74
N HIS A 625 -16.01 34.04 -10.49
CA HIS A 625 -15.22 34.64 -9.40
C HIS A 625 -14.90 36.13 -9.68
N ARG A 626 -14.94 36.57 -10.96
CA ARG A 626 -14.77 37.97 -11.38
C ARG A 626 -16.07 38.78 -11.38
N VAL A 627 -17.21 38.13 -11.17
CA VAL A 627 -18.54 38.76 -11.26
C VAL A 627 -18.93 39.32 -9.90
N PHE A 628 -19.10 40.65 -9.82
CA PHE A 628 -19.50 41.34 -8.59
C PHE A 628 -20.95 41.03 -8.22
N ASN A 629 -21.91 41.22 -9.14
CA ASN A 629 -23.33 40.95 -8.91
C ASN A 629 -23.72 39.53 -9.34
N LYS A 630 -23.36 38.54 -8.53
CA LYS A 630 -23.63 37.11 -8.82
C LYS A 630 -25.14 36.80 -8.94
N PRO A 631 -26.04 37.33 -8.10
CA PRO A 631 -27.48 37.10 -8.25
C PRO A 631 -28.03 37.54 -9.61
N GLU A 632 -27.64 38.72 -10.08
CA GLU A 632 -28.04 39.23 -11.40
C GLU A 632 -27.48 38.36 -12.53
N ALA A 633 -26.20 38.00 -12.47
CA ALA A 633 -25.58 37.11 -13.44
C ALA A 633 -26.26 35.74 -13.51
N LEU A 634 -26.60 35.13 -12.37
CA LEU A 634 -27.32 33.86 -12.32
C LEU A 634 -28.76 33.98 -12.86
N SER A 635 -29.43 35.10 -12.59
CA SER A 635 -30.77 35.39 -13.15
C SER A 635 -30.72 35.55 -14.68
N ASN A 636 -29.68 36.22 -15.18
CA ASN A 636 -29.41 36.42 -16.60
C ASN A 636 -29.08 35.11 -17.33
N ILE A 637 -28.24 34.26 -16.73
CA ILE A 637 -27.96 32.91 -17.21
C ILE A 637 -29.26 32.09 -17.28
N PHE A 638 -30.05 32.10 -16.22
CA PHE A 638 -31.30 31.33 -16.14
C PHE A 638 -32.36 31.79 -17.15
N SER A 639 -32.52 33.10 -17.35
CA SER A 639 -33.46 33.68 -18.31
C SER A 639 -33.05 33.45 -19.77
N SER A 640 -31.79 33.12 -20.03
CA SER A 640 -31.26 32.88 -21.37
C SER A 640 -31.29 31.40 -21.78
N LEU A 641 -31.49 30.48 -20.83
CA LEU A 641 -31.70 29.06 -21.11
C LEU A 641 -33.10 28.79 -21.66
N LYS A 642 -33.19 27.92 -22.66
CA LYS A 642 -34.45 27.29 -23.07
C LYS A 642 -35.01 26.41 -21.94
N PRO A 643 -36.34 26.16 -21.89
CA PRO A 643 -36.90 25.12 -21.04
C PRO A 643 -36.23 23.76 -21.30
N GLY A 644 -35.73 23.10 -20.25
CA GLY A 644 -34.96 21.85 -20.36
C GLY A 644 -33.46 22.05 -20.65
N GLY A 645 -33.02 23.28 -20.93
CA GLY A 645 -31.62 23.61 -21.16
C GLY A 645 -30.76 23.46 -19.91
N LYS A 646 -29.45 23.28 -20.11
CA LYS A 646 -28.49 23.07 -19.02
C LYS A 646 -27.45 24.17 -18.96
N VAL A 647 -27.00 24.51 -17.76
CA VAL A 647 -25.80 25.33 -17.56
C VAL A 647 -24.76 24.54 -16.79
N ASN A 648 -23.49 24.64 -17.19
CA ASN A 648 -22.34 24.16 -16.44
C ASN A 648 -21.46 25.36 -16.06
N LEU A 649 -21.26 25.58 -14.76
CA LEU A 649 -20.51 26.71 -14.21
C LEU A 649 -19.30 26.20 -13.44
N VAL A 650 -18.11 26.56 -13.91
CA VAL A 650 -16.84 26.24 -13.27
C VAL A 650 -16.25 27.50 -12.64
N TYR A 651 -16.01 27.50 -11.33
CA TYR A 651 -15.47 28.64 -10.60
C TYR A 651 -14.49 28.22 -9.50
N GLU A 652 -13.59 29.13 -9.11
CA GLU A 652 -12.62 28.93 -8.01
C GLU A 652 -13.16 29.46 -6.68
N SER A 653 -12.81 28.80 -5.59
CA SER A 653 -12.82 29.40 -4.25
C SER A 653 -11.52 29.05 -3.53
N GLY A 654 -10.96 29.99 -2.77
CA GLY A 654 -9.67 29.82 -2.08
C GLY A 654 -8.45 30.34 -2.85
N ASP A 655 -7.27 29.86 -2.44
CA ASP A 655 -5.92 30.41 -2.74
C ASP A 655 -5.56 30.53 -4.23
N GLY A 656 -6.33 29.92 -5.15
CA GLY A 656 -6.22 30.12 -6.61
C GLY A 656 -6.39 31.58 -7.05
N VAL A 657 -7.20 32.35 -6.31
CA VAL A 657 -7.41 33.79 -6.54
C VAL A 657 -6.12 34.59 -6.41
N LEU A 658 -5.19 34.20 -5.52
CA LEU A 658 -3.95 34.95 -5.27
C LEU A 658 -2.93 34.77 -6.40
N LEU A 659 -2.80 33.55 -6.93
CA LEU A 659 -1.91 33.24 -8.06
C LEU A 659 -2.43 33.91 -9.35
N PHE A 660 -3.75 33.92 -9.51
CA PHE A 660 -4.44 34.59 -10.60
C PHE A 660 -4.37 36.12 -10.53
N LEU A 661 -4.51 36.73 -9.34
CA LEU A 661 -4.37 38.18 -9.13
C LEU A 661 -2.93 38.64 -9.36
N TRP A 662 -1.92 37.88 -8.93
CA TRP A 662 -0.52 38.18 -9.23
C TRP A 662 -0.25 38.14 -10.76
N ALA A 663 -0.75 37.11 -11.45
CA ALA A 663 -0.57 36.94 -12.89
C ALA A 663 -1.32 37.99 -13.73
N THR A 664 -2.54 38.37 -13.34
CA THR A 664 -3.39 39.27 -14.13
C THR A 664 -3.16 40.75 -13.85
N THR A 665 -2.45 41.07 -12.76
CA THR A 665 -2.01 42.44 -12.45
C THR A 665 -0.57 42.71 -12.86
N ASN A 666 0.06 41.79 -13.63
CA ASN A 666 1.45 41.93 -14.07
C ASN A 666 2.44 42.09 -12.90
N GLY A 667 2.21 41.38 -11.80
CA GLY A 667 3.07 41.43 -10.61
C GLY A 667 2.89 42.66 -9.71
N VAL A 668 1.91 43.53 -9.98
CA VAL A 668 1.56 44.67 -9.09
C VAL A 668 0.91 44.18 -7.79
N PHE A 669 0.15 43.09 -7.86
CA PHE A 669 -0.41 42.44 -6.67
C PHE A 669 0.60 41.45 -6.08
N ASP A 670 1.30 41.87 -5.03
CA ASP A 670 2.40 41.12 -4.42
C ASP A 670 1.99 40.45 -3.10
N ARG A 671 2.09 39.13 -3.03
CA ARG A 671 1.64 38.31 -1.88
C ARG A 671 2.30 38.73 -0.57
N LYS A 672 3.55 39.20 -0.60
CA LYS A 672 4.30 39.66 0.59
C LYS A 672 3.66 40.86 1.33
N HIS A 673 2.66 41.51 0.75
CA HIS A 673 1.94 42.62 1.39
C HIS A 673 0.52 42.30 1.86
N VAL A 674 0.08 41.04 1.72
CA VAL A 674 -1.26 40.59 2.10
C VAL A 674 -1.15 39.60 3.26
N THR A 675 -1.56 40.02 4.46
CA THR A 675 -1.56 39.16 5.66
C THR A 675 -2.85 38.31 5.75
N ASP A 676 -2.77 37.13 6.37
CA ASP A 676 -3.92 36.24 6.59
C ASP A 676 -5.08 36.90 7.34
N GLU A 677 -4.78 37.91 8.16
CA GLU A 677 -5.77 38.71 8.89
C GLU A 677 -6.52 39.66 7.96
N ARG A 678 -5.83 40.30 7.00
CA ARG A 678 -6.48 41.12 5.96
C ARG A 678 -7.34 40.26 5.02
N LEU A 679 -6.87 39.05 4.71
CA LEU A 679 -7.59 38.10 3.85
C LEU A 679 -8.88 37.61 4.54
N ARG A 680 -8.80 37.18 5.80
CA ARG A 680 -9.97 36.81 6.61
C ARG A 680 -10.95 37.98 6.79
N SER A 681 -10.44 39.18 7.04
CA SER A 681 -11.25 40.39 7.15
C SER A 681 -11.97 40.75 5.84
N PHE A 682 -11.34 40.52 4.69
CA PHE A 682 -11.95 40.72 3.37
C PHE A 682 -13.06 39.68 3.11
N CYS A 683 -12.77 38.40 3.30
CA CYS A 683 -13.75 37.32 3.12
C CYS A 683 -14.98 37.51 4.03
N ASN A 684 -14.76 37.81 5.32
CA ASN A 684 -15.84 38.05 6.28
C ASN A 684 -16.70 39.29 5.97
N ARG A 685 -16.15 40.31 5.30
CA ARG A 685 -16.88 41.52 4.91
C ARG A 685 -17.72 41.35 3.65
N HIS A 686 -17.51 40.27 2.90
CA HIS A 686 -18.09 40.08 1.56
C HIS A 686 -18.81 38.73 1.39
N SER A 687 -18.91 37.92 2.45
CA SER A 687 -19.67 36.67 2.46
C SER A 687 -21.05 36.84 3.14
N ASP A 688 -22.05 37.29 2.39
CA ASP A 688 -23.45 37.28 2.87
C ASP A 688 -24.14 35.96 2.46
N LEU A 689 -24.19 34.99 3.37
CA LEU A 689 -25.05 33.81 3.24
C LEU A 689 -25.67 33.45 4.60
N GLN A 690 -26.65 34.23 5.04
CA GLN A 690 -27.70 33.78 5.96
C GLN A 690 -29.05 33.79 5.23
N GLY A 691 -29.78 32.69 5.36
CA GLY A 691 -30.74 32.22 4.36
C GLY A 691 -32.08 32.94 4.28
N LYS A 692 -32.82 32.62 3.20
CA LYS A 692 -34.29 32.56 3.16
C LYS A 692 -34.78 31.77 1.94
N ALA A 693 -35.99 31.24 2.08
CA ALA A 693 -36.57 30.11 1.35
C ALA A 693 -36.74 30.33 -0.17
N GLY A 694 -36.43 29.27 -0.94
CA GLY A 694 -36.58 29.18 -2.40
C GLY A 694 -35.31 28.78 -3.17
N GLY A 695 -34.19 28.55 -2.48
CA GLY A 695 -32.85 28.43 -3.10
C GLY A 695 -32.38 27.00 -3.44
N ILE A 696 -31.58 26.94 -4.51
CA ILE A 696 -30.79 25.81 -5.00
C ILE A 696 -29.95 25.20 -3.85
N ARG A 697 -30.01 23.87 -3.68
CA ARG A 697 -29.12 23.11 -2.79
C ARG A 697 -27.73 23.03 -3.43
N LEU A 698 -26.77 23.75 -2.89
CA LEU A 698 -25.35 23.53 -3.17
C LEU A 698 -24.84 22.43 -2.22
N ARG A 699 -24.38 21.30 -2.76
CA ARG A 699 -23.59 20.33 -1.99
C ARG A 699 -22.15 20.84 -1.98
N THR A 700 -21.62 21.07 -0.79
CA THR A 700 -20.22 21.44 -0.56
C THR A 700 -19.36 20.18 -0.54
N THR A 701 -18.38 20.10 -1.45
CA THR A 701 -17.23 19.17 -1.36
C THR A 701 -15.99 19.90 -1.86
N GLU A 702 -14.88 19.76 -1.12
CA GLU A 702 -13.64 20.52 -1.28
C GLU A 702 -12.81 20.01 -2.46
N ASN A 703 -12.68 20.86 -3.48
CA ASN A 703 -11.61 20.94 -4.48
C ASN A 703 -11.64 22.41 -4.94
N ASP A 704 -10.50 23.05 -5.17
CA ASP A 704 -10.40 24.50 -5.46
C ASP A 704 -11.09 24.95 -6.76
N PHE A 705 -11.76 24.02 -7.47
CA PHE A 705 -12.61 24.28 -8.63
C PHE A 705 -13.97 23.61 -8.43
N TYR A 706 -15.02 24.41 -8.45
CA TYR A 706 -16.41 24.01 -8.29
C TYR A 706 -17.06 23.93 -9.67
N SER A 707 -17.55 22.75 -10.07
CA SER A 707 -18.43 22.59 -11.22
C SER A 707 -19.87 22.34 -10.75
N VAL A 708 -20.84 23.08 -11.28
CA VAL A 708 -22.26 22.85 -11.01
C VAL A 708 -23.02 22.79 -12.32
N THR A 709 -23.69 21.67 -12.57
CA THR A 709 -24.62 21.50 -13.69
C THR A 709 -26.06 21.66 -13.24
N ILE A 710 -26.79 22.61 -13.83
CA ILE A 710 -28.18 22.94 -13.47
C ILE A 710 -29.05 22.84 -14.72
N ALA A 711 -30.17 22.11 -14.64
CA ALA A 711 -31.16 22.06 -15.71
C ALA A 711 -32.36 22.97 -15.38
N LYS A 712 -32.82 23.75 -16.37
CA LYS A 712 -34.06 24.55 -16.26
C LYS A 712 -35.27 23.62 -16.40
N LYS A 713 -36.13 23.54 -15.37
CA LYS A 713 -37.33 22.69 -15.39
C LYS A 713 -38.31 23.11 -16.52
N PRO A 714 -39.02 22.16 -17.15
CA PRO A 714 -40.15 22.48 -18.02
C PRO A 714 -41.22 23.26 -17.24
N ALA A 715 -41.90 24.22 -17.89
CA ALA A 715 -42.90 25.08 -17.26
C ALA A 715 -44.17 24.37 -16.72
N HIS A 716 -44.23 23.03 -16.76
CA HIS A 716 -45.40 22.22 -16.36
C HIS A 716 -45.09 21.10 -15.36
N SER A 717 -44.14 21.29 -14.43
CA SER A 717 -43.88 20.35 -13.33
C SER A 717 -43.62 21.03 -12.00
#